data_AF-A0A0V0Y175-F1
#
_entry.id   AF-A0A0V0Y175-F1
#
_cell.length_a   1.000
_cell.length_b   1.000
_cell.length_c   1.000
_cell.angle_alpha   90.00
_cell.angle_beta   90.00
_cell.angle_gamma   90.00
#
_symmetry.space_group_name_H-M   'P 1'
#
loop_
_entity.id
_entity.type
_entity.pdbx_description
1 polymer ?
#
loop_
_entity_poly.entity_id
_entity_poly.type
_entity_poly.pdbx_seq_one_letter_code
_entity_poly.pdbx_strand_id
1 'polypeptide(L)'
;MHCIEPGLYIGTVNEAINMRTLQDYFISRVLTVDMFPPEMHYQSVTYLFVMAKDLSEWNLMADFDRCLEFIESAIQSKENILVHCQEGISRSATVVAAYLMKKYSIDENEALRRIQAVRSIVRPNIGFMKQLNLFFKFGWQVDRSRSEYKLLTLGKWRKLHADGLTKSSISEMLSPDPGEFSPTNSTDGPKTLYTCRKCRRCLYTQQSLLEHDKKKPDDNCADIDFILPVKWMEENILQYQGKINCPKCESKLGSFVWSGSRCGCSAWISPAFMIHRCKFQRIYAFGHLIVLFADSLQAPFVYYLFETYGYNESDIALLYAVGLFTNLIYGLFINYILQKFERRVVCCVCCVLTSGSCFLKASSNYYVLMWSRIFDGIAATMLLAPFQEWYLHEHLNRYDFPKEWVAITFRYVFVRSIILSIIAGYVAQFTEKVFETTVFPFLLCVPILSVALIWIFCKWTPNRQEMRSGSHLWNDLTRAKRILLRRPNAFIVCIIQSLYEGSFYLFIFMWTPIFIQLNPDPNYSPSFGNIYACFMASTLLGTILYRRLSIHLSISNLLSIATACSLAGMGFSVLVGYPGETSGFKYKILLLTLCLYQTGVGLYFPVMQRQQKDVLPAEARPVLLALFRVPLNIIAIGALLFLHSHDYYGNWLLLVLCTVLLAICLLTTFLLTSLSKHSDVDYFVLQLKSDDEPPLLSE
;
A
#
# COMPACT_ATOMS: atom_id res chain seq x y z
N MET A 1 60.98 19.77 -2.12
CA MET A 1 59.92 20.61 -2.71
C MET A 1 60.06 20.49 -4.21
N HIS A 2 58.96 20.37 -4.97
CA HIS A 2 59.01 20.12 -6.41
C HIS A 2 58.20 21.17 -7.17
N CYS A 3 58.81 21.78 -8.20
CA CYS A 3 58.16 22.77 -9.07
C CYS A 3 57.31 22.06 -10.12
N ILE A 4 55.99 22.21 -10.04
CA ILE A 4 55.06 21.61 -11.01
C ILE A 4 54.96 22.49 -12.26
N GLU A 5 54.85 23.80 -12.05
CA GLU A 5 54.87 24.85 -13.09
C GLU A 5 55.53 26.11 -12.52
N PRO A 6 55.98 27.07 -13.35
CA PRO A 6 56.53 28.32 -12.86
C PRO A 6 55.62 28.97 -11.80
N GLY A 7 56.15 29.12 -10.58
CA GLY A 7 55.43 29.67 -9.44
C GLY A 7 54.62 28.67 -8.60
N LEU A 8 54.37 27.45 -9.05
CA LEU A 8 53.56 26.45 -8.35
C LEU A 8 54.40 25.26 -7.87
N TYR A 9 54.53 25.13 -6.54
CA TYR A 9 55.29 24.07 -5.89
C TYR A 9 54.40 23.12 -5.11
N ILE A 10 54.75 21.83 -5.10
CA ILE A 10 54.17 20.81 -4.22
C ILE A 10 55.21 20.27 -3.24
N GLY A 11 54.81 20.05 -1.99
CA GLY A 11 55.75 19.62 -0.95
C GLY A 11 55.13 18.91 0.25
N THR A 12 55.97 18.67 1.25
CA THR A 12 55.64 18.03 2.54
C THR A 12 55.48 19.06 3.65
N VAL A 13 54.94 18.66 4.80
CA VAL A 13 54.83 19.53 5.97
C VAL A 13 56.19 20.02 6.46
N ASN A 14 57.23 19.17 6.40
CA ASN A 14 58.60 19.54 6.81
C ASN A 14 59.18 20.66 5.95
N GLU A 15 58.80 20.70 4.67
CA GLU A 15 59.23 21.76 3.76
C GLU A 15 58.46 23.05 4.00
N ALA A 16 57.19 22.96 4.41
CA ALA A 16 56.34 24.11 4.69
C ALA A 16 56.69 24.83 6.01
N ILE A 17 57.26 24.13 6.99
CA ILE A 17 57.68 24.72 8.28
C ILE A 17 59.15 25.15 8.29
N ASN A 18 59.92 24.92 7.23
CA ASN A 18 61.34 25.26 7.19
C ASN A 18 61.56 26.62 6.51
N MET A 19 61.87 27.64 7.32
CA MET A 19 62.11 29.01 6.84
C MET A 19 63.16 29.10 5.74
N ARG A 20 64.27 28.35 5.84
CA ARG A 20 65.35 28.38 4.84
C ARG A 20 64.84 27.88 3.49
N THR A 21 64.12 26.76 3.51
CA THR A 21 63.52 26.21 2.29
C THR A 21 62.51 27.17 1.67
N LEU A 22 61.67 27.85 2.46
CA LEU A 22 60.74 28.84 1.92
C LEU A 22 61.49 30.03 1.29
N GLN A 23 62.59 30.48 1.90
CA GLN A 23 63.42 31.57 1.38
C GLN A 23 64.18 31.18 0.10
N ASP A 24 64.81 30.00 0.09
CA ASP A 24 65.60 29.49 -1.05
C ASP A 24 64.76 29.36 -2.32
N TYR A 25 63.47 29.04 -2.16
CA TYR A 25 62.50 28.91 -3.26
C TYR A 25 61.62 30.16 -3.43
N PHE A 26 61.90 31.25 -2.72
CA PHE A 26 61.17 32.52 -2.75
C PHE A 26 59.65 32.36 -2.57
N ILE A 27 59.22 31.45 -1.69
CA ILE A 27 57.82 31.16 -1.42
C ILE A 27 57.18 32.32 -0.65
N SER A 28 56.18 32.96 -1.26
CA SER A 28 55.41 34.06 -0.65
C SER A 28 54.04 33.60 -0.14
N ARG A 29 53.54 32.45 -0.62
CA ARG A 29 52.26 31.88 -0.18
C ARG A 29 52.35 30.39 0.12
N VAL A 30 51.61 29.95 1.14
CA VAL A 30 51.51 28.53 1.51
C VAL A 30 50.04 28.13 1.62
N LEU A 31 49.65 27.10 0.86
CA LEU A 31 48.35 26.44 0.97
C LEU A 31 48.53 25.10 1.68
N THR A 32 48.04 25.02 2.90
CA THR A 32 48.05 23.81 3.73
C THR A 32 46.72 23.07 3.57
N VAL A 33 46.77 21.84 3.06
CA VAL A 33 45.61 20.94 2.92
C VAL A 33 45.83 19.73 3.83
N ASP A 34 45.59 19.91 5.13
CA ASP A 34 45.89 18.90 6.16
C ASP A 34 44.86 18.86 7.31
N MET A 35 45.01 17.95 8.27
CA MET A 35 44.12 17.87 9.45
C MET A 35 44.33 19.03 10.42
N PHE A 36 45.56 19.52 10.52
CA PHE A 36 45.95 20.58 11.44
C PHE A 36 46.73 21.66 10.68
N PRO A 37 46.60 22.93 11.09
CA PRO A 37 47.45 24.00 10.55
C PRO A 37 48.91 23.77 10.99
N PRO A 38 49.90 24.31 10.26
CA PRO A 38 51.29 24.24 10.66
C PRO A 38 51.51 24.96 12.00
N GLU A 39 52.40 24.46 12.86
CA GLU A 39 52.68 25.09 14.16
C GLU A 39 53.43 26.43 14.04
N MET A 40 54.18 26.62 12.95
CA MET A 40 54.97 27.82 12.70
C MET A 40 54.47 28.59 11.48
N HIS A 41 54.28 29.91 11.67
CA HIS A 41 53.90 30.85 10.61
C HIS A 41 54.91 31.99 10.56
N TYR A 42 55.33 32.38 9.36
CA TYR A 42 56.25 33.48 9.13
C TYR A 42 55.48 34.72 8.62
N GLN A 43 55.71 35.88 9.23
CA GLN A 43 54.99 37.11 8.87
C GLN A 43 55.14 37.54 7.40
N SER A 44 56.23 37.12 6.74
CA SER A 44 56.51 37.41 5.33
C SER A 44 55.77 36.50 4.34
N VAL A 45 54.98 35.53 4.82
CA VAL A 45 54.30 34.53 4.00
C VAL A 45 52.79 34.58 4.27
N THR A 46 51.99 34.53 3.20
CA THR A 46 50.53 34.46 3.31
C THR A 46 50.07 33.01 3.35
N TYR A 47 49.25 32.64 4.34
CA TYR A 47 48.81 31.26 4.54
C TYR A 47 47.32 31.09 4.27
N LEU A 48 46.97 29.99 3.61
CA LEU A 48 45.61 29.48 3.53
C LEU A 48 45.58 28.05 4.09
N PHE A 49 44.77 27.83 5.14
CA PHE A 49 44.55 26.51 5.72
C PHE A 49 43.18 25.95 5.29
N VAL A 50 43.19 24.73 4.77
CA VAL A 50 42.00 23.95 4.43
C VAL A 50 42.08 22.62 5.16
N MET A 51 41.12 22.39 6.06
CA MET A 51 41.09 21.17 6.84
C MET A 51 40.67 19.98 5.97
N ALA A 52 41.52 18.97 5.87
CA ALA A 52 41.23 17.77 5.09
C ALA A 52 41.83 16.50 5.69
N LYS A 53 40.98 15.48 5.89
CA LYS A 53 41.42 14.11 6.20
C LYS A 53 41.72 13.35 4.90
N ASP A 54 42.77 12.55 4.88
CA ASP A 54 43.11 11.72 3.71
C ASP A 54 42.28 10.43 3.65
N LEU A 55 40.96 10.60 3.55
CA LEU A 55 39.98 9.52 3.51
C LEU A 55 39.18 9.59 2.21
N SER A 56 38.80 8.43 1.67
CA SER A 56 38.03 8.36 0.42
C SER A 56 36.64 9.02 0.47
N GLU A 57 36.11 9.25 1.66
CA GLU A 57 34.80 9.85 1.90
C GLU A 57 34.88 11.35 2.21
N TRP A 58 36.08 11.92 2.35
CA TRP A 58 36.25 13.34 2.63
C TRP A 58 35.91 14.16 1.37
N ASN A 59 34.95 15.08 1.47
CA ASN A 59 34.61 15.96 0.36
C ASN A 59 35.58 17.15 0.29
N LEU A 60 36.69 16.98 -0.42
CA LEU A 60 37.67 18.04 -0.68
C LEU A 60 37.20 18.97 -1.82
N MET A 61 36.35 18.47 -2.71
CA MET A 61 35.75 19.23 -3.81
C MET A 61 34.98 20.47 -3.33
N ALA A 62 34.42 20.43 -2.12
CA ALA A 62 33.74 21.57 -1.50
C ALA A 62 34.62 22.83 -1.36
N ASP A 63 35.94 22.65 -1.25
CA ASP A 63 36.94 23.71 -1.06
C ASP A 63 37.71 24.04 -2.34
N PHE A 64 37.41 23.39 -3.48
CA PHE A 64 38.13 23.60 -4.72
C PHE A 64 38.12 25.08 -5.13
N ASP A 65 36.95 25.74 -5.22
CA ASP A 65 36.90 27.13 -5.67
C ASP A 65 37.83 28.05 -4.85
N ARG A 66 37.79 27.92 -3.52
CA ARG A 66 38.65 28.69 -2.61
C ARG A 66 40.14 28.38 -2.79
N CYS A 67 40.49 27.11 -2.94
CA CYS A 67 41.88 26.70 -3.15
C CYS A 67 42.42 27.18 -4.51
N LEU A 68 41.62 27.01 -5.57
CA LEU A 68 42.00 27.33 -6.94
C LEU A 68 42.17 28.84 -7.11
N GLU A 69 41.31 29.65 -6.51
CA GLU A 69 41.43 31.12 -6.50
C GLU A 69 42.69 31.58 -5.76
N PHE A 70 43.04 30.93 -4.64
CA PHE A 70 44.26 31.25 -3.90
C PHE A 70 45.53 30.91 -4.68
N ILE A 71 45.55 29.79 -5.40
CA ILE A 71 46.65 29.42 -6.30
C ILE A 71 46.72 30.41 -7.46
N GLU A 72 45.62 30.64 -8.14
CA GLU A 72 45.57 31.50 -9.33
C GLU A 72 46.02 32.93 -9.02
N SER A 73 45.58 33.50 -7.90
CA SER A 73 46.00 34.84 -7.47
C SER A 73 47.49 34.93 -7.10
N ALA A 74 48.14 33.83 -6.72
CA ALA A 74 49.60 33.82 -6.50
C ALA A 74 50.34 33.85 -7.84
N ILE A 75 49.92 33.00 -8.78
CA ILE A 75 50.51 32.88 -10.11
C ILE A 75 50.36 34.20 -10.89
N GLN A 76 49.19 34.85 -10.83
CA GLN A 76 48.95 36.15 -11.46
C GLN A 76 49.83 37.26 -10.89
N SER A 77 50.08 37.25 -9.57
CA SER A 77 51.01 38.16 -8.90
C SER A 77 52.49 37.83 -9.15
N LYS A 78 52.80 36.78 -9.92
CA LYS A 78 54.16 36.26 -10.14
C LYS A 78 54.86 35.89 -8.83
N GLU A 79 54.09 35.43 -7.85
CA GLU A 79 54.58 34.96 -6.55
C GLU A 79 54.71 33.43 -6.58
N ASN A 80 55.68 32.89 -5.84
CA ASN A 80 55.80 31.45 -5.68
C ASN A 80 54.89 30.97 -4.55
N ILE A 81 54.07 29.95 -4.83
CA ILE A 81 53.17 29.30 -3.89
C ILE A 81 53.56 27.84 -3.66
N LEU A 82 53.55 27.42 -2.40
CA LEU A 82 53.69 26.03 -1.97
C LEU A 82 52.32 25.45 -1.59
N VAL A 83 51.89 24.38 -2.26
CA VAL A 83 50.73 23.58 -1.86
C VAL A 83 51.21 22.30 -1.19
N HIS A 84 50.84 22.07 0.06
CA HIS A 84 51.32 20.91 0.80
C HIS A 84 50.24 20.23 1.63
N CYS A 85 50.51 18.97 1.97
CA CYS A 85 49.87 18.23 3.05
C CYS A 85 51.00 17.55 3.84
N GLN A 86 50.73 16.44 4.52
CA GLN A 86 51.75 15.68 5.25
C GLN A 86 52.92 15.29 4.33
N GLU A 87 52.64 14.45 3.32
CA GLU A 87 53.66 13.87 2.44
C GLU A 87 53.66 14.45 1.00
N GLY A 88 52.72 15.35 0.69
CA GLY A 88 52.56 15.84 -0.68
C GLY A 88 52.17 14.75 -1.70
N ILE A 89 51.40 13.74 -1.26
CA ILE A 89 51.03 12.55 -2.07
C ILE A 89 49.58 12.59 -2.55
N SER A 90 48.62 12.90 -1.66
CA SER A 90 47.19 12.69 -1.92
C SER A 90 46.38 13.99 -1.86
N ARG A 91 46.21 14.60 -0.68
CA ARG A 91 45.36 15.80 -0.46
C ARG A 91 45.82 17.01 -1.27
N SER A 92 47.07 17.45 -1.09
CA SER A 92 47.63 18.58 -1.85
C SER A 92 47.71 18.28 -3.34
N ALA A 93 48.10 17.06 -3.71
CA ALA A 93 48.13 16.63 -5.10
C ALA A 93 46.75 16.68 -5.78
N THR A 94 45.68 16.39 -5.04
CA THR A 94 44.30 16.51 -5.53
C THR A 94 43.96 17.97 -5.86
N VAL A 95 44.33 18.91 -4.98
CA VAL A 95 44.09 20.34 -5.21
C VAL A 95 44.92 20.86 -6.39
N VAL A 96 46.20 20.48 -6.47
CA VAL A 96 47.07 20.83 -7.61
C VAL A 96 46.51 20.24 -8.91
N ALA A 97 46.04 18.99 -8.89
CA ALA A 97 45.41 18.37 -10.06
C ALA A 97 44.15 19.13 -10.49
N ALA A 98 43.25 19.46 -9.56
CA ALA A 98 42.06 20.26 -9.84
C ALA A 98 42.40 21.63 -10.46
N TYR A 99 43.49 22.26 -10.01
CA TYR A 99 43.98 23.52 -10.59
C TYR A 99 44.41 23.35 -12.04
N LEU A 100 45.26 22.35 -12.32
CA LEU A 100 45.72 22.06 -13.69
C LEU A 100 44.56 21.67 -14.60
N MET A 101 43.61 20.88 -14.11
CA MET A 101 42.39 20.51 -14.83
C MET A 101 41.61 21.77 -15.25
N LYS A 102 41.37 22.70 -14.32
CA LYS A 102 40.63 23.94 -14.61
C LYS A 102 41.41 24.86 -15.56
N LYS A 103 42.71 25.03 -15.33
CA LYS A 103 43.60 25.93 -16.11
C LYS A 103 43.74 25.49 -17.57
N TYR A 104 43.92 24.19 -17.81
CA TYR A 104 44.16 23.65 -19.16
C TYR A 104 42.95 22.97 -19.79
N SER A 105 41.81 22.93 -19.08
CA SER A 105 40.62 22.21 -19.51
C SER A 105 40.90 20.74 -19.84
N ILE A 106 41.65 20.06 -18.95
CA ILE A 106 42.07 18.66 -19.10
C ILE A 106 41.36 17.75 -18.08
N ASP A 107 41.41 16.44 -18.32
CA ASP A 107 40.88 15.42 -17.42
C ASP A 107 41.83 15.13 -16.24
N GLU A 108 41.35 14.34 -15.28
CA GLU A 108 42.10 14.00 -14.07
C GLU A 108 43.36 13.19 -14.35
N ASN A 109 43.35 12.36 -15.39
CA ASN A 109 44.48 11.47 -15.71
C ASN A 109 45.64 12.28 -16.28
N GLU A 110 45.35 13.20 -17.20
CA GLU A 110 46.36 14.09 -17.79
C GLU A 110 46.95 15.04 -16.76
N ALA A 111 46.12 15.63 -15.88
CA ALA A 111 46.59 16.49 -14.80
C ALA A 111 47.54 15.74 -13.85
N LEU A 112 47.18 14.50 -13.46
CA LEU A 112 48.03 13.70 -12.58
C LEU A 112 49.31 13.22 -13.25
N ARG A 113 49.29 12.89 -14.55
CA ARG A 113 50.51 12.56 -15.31
C ARG A 113 51.53 13.70 -15.25
N ARG A 114 51.08 14.95 -15.40
CA ARG A 114 51.96 16.13 -15.31
C ARG A 114 52.59 16.28 -13.94
N ILE A 115 51.81 16.06 -12.87
CA ILE A 115 52.33 16.13 -11.51
C ILE A 115 53.30 14.97 -11.24
N GLN A 116 52.96 13.76 -11.68
CA GLN A 116 53.77 12.55 -11.48
C GLN A 116 55.08 12.58 -12.27
N ALA A 117 55.15 13.29 -13.38
CA ALA A 117 56.40 13.51 -14.12
C ALA A 117 57.46 14.25 -13.28
N VAL A 118 57.04 15.10 -12.35
CA VAL A 118 57.93 15.82 -11.43
C VAL A 118 58.03 15.12 -10.07
N ARG A 119 56.93 14.55 -9.58
CA ARG A 119 56.86 13.87 -8.28
C ARG A 119 56.14 12.53 -8.42
N SER A 120 56.89 11.49 -8.78
CA SER A 120 56.39 10.15 -9.12
C SER A 120 55.57 9.45 -8.03
N ILE A 121 55.76 9.81 -6.76
CA ILE A 121 55.03 9.24 -5.62
C ILE A 121 53.60 9.77 -5.47
N VAL A 122 53.19 10.78 -6.24
CA VAL A 122 51.84 11.34 -6.18
C VAL A 122 50.80 10.29 -6.52
N ARG A 123 49.85 10.11 -5.60
CA ARG A 123 48.77 9.13 -5.73
C ARG A 123 47.59 9.54 -4.84
N PRO A 124 46.66 10.37 -5.35
CA PRO A 124 45.41 10.66 -4.66
C PRO A 124 44.68 9.37 -4.27
N ASN A 125 44.01 9.41 -3.12
CA ASN A 125 43.16 8.30 -2.74
C ASN A 125 41.98 8.13 -3.72
N ILE A 126 41.35 6.95 -3.70
CA ILE A 126 40.27 6.59 -4.63
C ILE A 126 39.05 7.53 -4.58
N GLY A 127 38.82 8.18 -3.44
CA GLY A 127 37.70 9.12 -3.26
C GLY A 127 37.98 10.47 -3.89
N PHE A 128 39.21 10.96 -3.74
CA PHE A 128 39.67 12.17 -4.40
C PHE A 128 39.75 11.99 -5.92
N MET A 129 40.16 10.80 -6.40
CA MET A 129 40.08 10.48 -7.83
C MET A 129 38.64 10.61 -8.36
N LYS A 130 37.64 10.10 -7.63
CA LYS A 130 36.22 10.25 -8.00
C LYS A 130 35.77 11.72 -8.01
N GLN A 131 36.26 12.52 -7.07
CA GLN A 131 35.95 13.94 -7.00
C GLN A 131 36.55 14.74 -8.17
N LEU A 132 37.78 14.42 -8.59
CA LEU A 132 38.37 15.00 -9.80
C LEU A 132 37.57 14.61 -11.05
N ASN A 133 37.16 13.35 -11.19
CA ASN A 133 36.30 12.91 -12.30
C ASN A 133 34.95 13.65 -12.30
N LEU A 134 34.32 13.85 -11.14
CA LEU A 134 33.10 14.65 -11.01
C LEU A 134 33.33 16.10 -11.40
N PHE A 135 34.45 16.69 -10.96
CA PHE A 135 34.82 18.06 -11.31
C PHE A 135 35.00 18.23 -12.83
N PHE A 136 35.64 17.27 -13.51
CA PHE A 136 35.71 17.24 -14.98
C PHE A 136 34.31 17.16 -15.62
N LYS A 137 33.44 16.24 -15.15
CA LYS A 137 32.06 16.11 -15.64
C LYS A 137 31.19 17.36 -15.43
N PHE A 138 31.51 18.16 -14.43
CA PHE A 138 30.81 19.42 -14.16
C PHE A 138 31.39 20.61 -14.93
N GLY A 139 32.33 20.38 -15.86
CA GLY A 139 32.97 21.45 -16.63
C GLY A 139 33.88 22.30 -15.75
N TRP A 140 34.61 21.69 -14.82
CA TRP A 140 35.55 22.35 -13.91
C TRP A 140 34.92 23.41 -13.00
N GLN A 141 33.65 23.20 -12.62
CA GLN A 141 32.92 24.01 -11.66
C GLN A 141 32.33 23.14 -10.54
N VAL A 142 32.20 23.69 -9.34
CA VAL A 142 31.56 23.01 -8.20
C VAL A 142 30.06 23.30 -8.20
N ASP A 143 29.29 22.51 -8.94
CA ASP A 143 27.83 22.62 -8.95
C ASP A 143 27.19 21.80 -7.82
N ARG A 144 26.77 22.49 -6.76
CA ARG A 144 26.15 21.89 -5.56
C ARG A 144 24.71 21.40 -5.80
N SER A 145 24.08 21.79 -6.91
CA SER A 145 22.68 21.44 -7.21
C SER A 145 22.53 20.03 -7.79
N ARG A 146 23.58 19.51 -8.42
CA ARG A 146 23.62 18.21 -9.09
C ARG A 146 23.54 17.03 -8.13
N SER A 147 22.85 15.98 -8.56
CA SER A 147 22.58 14.79 -7.74
C SER A 147 23.85 14.05 -7.35
N GLU A 148 24.86 14.01 -8.21
CA GLU A 148 26.13 13.33 -7.97
C GLU A 148 26.95 14.03 -6.87
N TYR A 149 26.90 15.36 -6.81
CA TYR A 149 27.52 16.12 -5.72
C TYR A 149 26.79 15.90 -4.38
N LYS A 150 25.46 15.86 -4.43
CA LYS A 150 24.63 15.55 -3.25
C LYS A 150 24.92 14.15 -2.71
N LEU A 151 25.06 13.15 -3.58
CA LEU A 151 25.45 11.78 -3.22
C LEU A 151 26.86 11.71 -2.62
N LEU A 152 27.83 12.45 -3.17
CA LEU A 152 29.17 12.58 -2.59
C LEU A 152 29.09 13.12 -1.16
N THR A 153 28.28 14.15 -0.94
CA THR A 153 28.09 14.79 0.37
C THR A 153 27.50 13.81 1.39
N LEU A 154 26.54 12.97 0.97
CA LEU A 154 25.93 11.93 1.82
C LEU A 154 26.93 10.84 2.23
N GLY A 155 27.95 10.56 1.41
CA GLY A 155 29.01 9.59 1.75
C GLY A 155 29.76 9.94 3.04
N LYS A 156 29.98 11.24 3.30
CA LYS A 156 30.56 11.75 4.55
C LYS A 156 29.66 11.43 5.75
N TRP A 157 28.35 11.51 5.59
CA TRP A 157 27.38 11.35 6.68
C TRP A 157 27.34 9.92 7.18
N ARG A 158 27.48 8.94 6.28
CA ARG A 158 27.52 7.51 6.62
C ARG A 158 28.66 7.15 7.59
N LYS A 159 29.85 7.73 7.40
CA LYS A 159 31.00 7.51 8.30
C LYS A 159 30.83 8.22 9.64
N LEU A 160 30.30 9.45 9.63
CA LEU A 160 29.99 10.17 10.87
C LEU A 160 28.98 9.40 11.74
N HIS A 161 28.06 8.66 11.12
CA HIS A 161 27.15 7.77 11.87
C HIS A 161 27.92 6.61 12.53
N ALA A 162 28.82 5.97 11.78
CA ALA A 162 29.65 4.87 12.27
C ALA A 162 30.60 5.29 13.42
N ASP A 163 31.08 6.54 13.41
CA ASP A 163 32.00 7.09 14.41
C ASP A 163 31.28 7.71 15.63
N GLY A 164 29.94 7.67 15.69
CA GLY A 164 29.12 8.26 16.75
C GLY A 164 28.58 9.65 16.40
N LEU A 165 27.33 9.68 15.91
CA LEU A 165 26.66 10.89 15.43
C LEU A 165 26.27 11.83 16.61
N THR A 166 26.73 13.09 16.59
CA THR A 166 26.31 14.12 17.56
C THR A 166 25.32 15.10 16.93
N LYS A 167 24.39 15.64 17.74
CA LYS A 167 23.31 16.55 17.27
C LYS A 167 23.86 17.79 16.53
N SER A 168 24.97 18.35 17.00
CA SER A 168 25.65 19.50 16.36
C SER A 168 26.17 19.18 14.95
N SER A 169 26.72 17.98 14.75
CA SER A 169 27.26 17.56 13.45
C SER A 169 26.18 17.38 12.38
N ILE A 170 24.95 17.06 12.80
CA ILE A 170 23.80 16.86 11.91
C ILE A 170 23.16 18.18 11.51
N SER A 171 23.07 19.13 12.45
CA SER A 171 22.38 20.40 12.20
C SER A 171 23.03 21.22 11.08
N GLU A 172 24.36 21.19 10.97
CA GLU A 172 25.11 21.82 9.87
C GLU A 172 24.92 21.14 8.51
N MET A 173 24.43 19.89 8.52
CA MET A 173 24.28 19.04 7.35
C MET A 173 22.87 19.08 6.74
N LEU A 174 21.86 19.45 7.53
CA LEU A 174 20.46 19.38 7.12
C LEU A 174 20.06 20.54 6.20
N SER A 175 19.27 20.23 5.18
CA SER A 175 18.62 21.27 4.40
C SER A 175 17.63 22.07 5.26
N PRO A 176 17.48 23.40 5.05
CA PRO A 176 16.56 24.23 5.84
C PRO A 176 15.13 23.72 5.79
N ASP A 177 14.33 24.01 6.83
CA ASP A 177 12.93 23.60 6.85
C ASP A 177 12.11 24.39 5.81
N PRO A 178 11.46 23.71 4.84
CA PRO A 178 10.63 24.36 3.83
C PRO A 178 9.40 25.08 4.41
N GLY A 179 9.02 24.80 5.66
CA GLY A 179 7.90 25.48 6.32
C GLY A 179 8.23 26.85 6.88
N GLU A 180 9.51 27.20 6.96
CA GLU A 180 9.97 28.53 7.33
C GLU A 180 10.05 29.46 6.10
N PHE A 181 9.99 28.91 4.88
CA PHE A 181 9.93 29.68 3.64
C PHE A 181 8.53 30.30 3.44
N SER A 182 8.41 31.59 3.76
CA SER A 182 7.30 32.42 3.27
C SER A 182 7.43 32.62 1.75
N PRO A 183 6.36 32.43 0.95
CA PRO A 183 6.42 32.53 -0.51
C PRO A 183 6.59 33.96 -1.05
N THR A 184 6.81 34.97 -0.20
CA THR A 184 6.64 36.38 -0.60
C THR A 184 7.87 37.04 -1.22
N ASN A 185 9.09 36.49 -1.17
CA ASN A 185 10.29 37.22 -1.65
C ASN A 185 11.40 36.33 -2.27
N SER A 186 11.14 35.60 -3.36
CA SER A 186 12.26 35.10 -4.19
C SER A 186 11.87 34.89 -5.65
N THR A 187 12.50 35.66 -6.54
CA THR A 187 12.30 35.72 -8.00
C THR A 187 13.02 34.62 -8.79
N ASP A 188 13.36 33.48 -8.18
CA ASP A 188 14.19 32.46 -8.83
C ASP A 188 13.59 31.03 -8.75
N GLY A 189 13.03 30.58 -9.88
CA GLY A 189 12.72 29.18 -10.23
C GLY A 189 11.41 28.55 -9.67
N PRO A 190 10.78 27.61 -10.41
CA PRO A 190 9.58 26.91 -9.97
C PRO A 190 9.95 25.88 -8.89
N LYS A 191 9.83 26.25 -7.60
CA LYS A 191 10.03 25.28 -6.51
C LYS A 191 8.79 24.39 -6.40
N THR A 192 8.79 23.24 -7.06
CA THR A 192 7.75 22.22 -6.81
C THR A 192 7.83 21.80 -5.34
N LEU A 193 6.78 22.10 -4.56
CA LEU A 193 6.69 21.83 -3.12
C LEU A 193 5.95 20.52 -2.86
N TYR A 194 6.54 19.64 -2.06
CA TYR A 194 5.92 18.39 -1.66
C TYR A 194 5.31 18.54 -0.27
N THR A 195 3.98 18.34 -0.16
CA THR A 195 3.23 18.57 1.09
C THR A 195 2.60 17.29 1.64
N CYS A 196 2.46 17.23 2.96
CA CYS A 196 1.75 16.15 3.64
C CYS A 196 0.26 16.18 3.26
N ARG A 197 -0.29 15.04 2.81
CA ARG A 197 -1.71 14.97 2.40
C ARG A 197 -2.69 15.21 3.55
N LYS A 198 -2.34 14.84 4.78
CA LYS A 198 -3.22 14.92 5.96
C LYS A 198 -3.31 16.34 6.52
N CYS A 199 -2.18 17.04 6.62
CA CYS A 199 -2.11 18.34 7.31
C CYS A 199 -1.61 19.49 6.43
N ARG A 200 -1.33 19.22 5.14
CA ARG A 200 -0.81 20.16 4.13
C ARG A 200 0.53 20.83 4.48
N ARG A 201 1.22 20.39 5.53
CA ARG A 201 2.57 20.85 5.88
C ARG A 201 3.55 20.57 4.73
N CYS A 202 4.33 21.56 4.31
CA CYS A 202 5.42 21.36 3.36
C CYS A 202 6.49 20.46 3.99
N LEU A 203 6.98 19.47 3.25
CA LEU A 203 7.90 18.45 3.73
C LEU A 203 9.30 18.63 3.13
N TYR A 204 9.39 18.79 1.81
CA TYR A 204 10.64 18.98 1.08
C TYR A 204 10.39 19.67 -0.26
N THR A 205 11.45 20.14 -0.90
CA THR A 205 11.41 20.81 -2.21
C THR A 205 12.00 19.91 -3.29
N GLN A 206 11.81 20.26 -4.56
CA GLN A 206 12.47 19.58 -5.67
C GLN A 206 14.00 19.54 -5.54
N GLN A 207 14.62 20.53 -4.89
CA GLN A 207 16.07 20.56 -4.66
C GLN A 207 16.53 19.49 -3.66
N SER A 208 15.64 19.00 -2.80
CA SER A 208 15.94 17.91 -1.87
C SER A 208 15.88 16.53 -2.53
N LEU A 209 15.38 16.40 -3.77
CA LEU A 209 15.31 15.10 -4.45
C LEU A 209 16.70 14.63 -4.90
N LEU A 210 16.94 13.34 -4.73
CA LEU A 210 18.12 12.63 -5.20
C LEU A 210 17.76 11.85 -6.47
N GLU A 211 18.16 12.38 -7.61
CA GLU A 211 18.08 11.65 -8.87
C GLU A 211 19.29 10.70 -8.98
N HIS A 212 19.10 9.56 -9.64
CA HIS A 212 20.14 8.56 -9.78
C HIS A 212 20.02 7.89 -11.15
N ASP A 213 21.17 7.53 -11.72
CA ASP A 213 21.23 6.92 -13.04
C ASP A 213 20.50 5.59 -13.07
N LYS A 214 19.57 5.47 -14.03
CA LYS A 214 18.85 4.24 -14.29
C LYS A 214 19.75 3.32 -15.12
N LYS A 215 19.78 2.02 -14.79
CA LYS A 215 20.44 1.01 -15.64
C LYS A 215 19.73 0.84 -16.99
N LYS A 216 18.42 1.06 -17.05
CA LYS A 216 17.62 1.11 -18.28
C LYS A 216 16.69 2.34 -18.28
N PRO A 217 16.49 3.02 -19.42
CA PRO A 217 15.66 4.23 -19.48
C PRO A 217 14.21 4.01 -19.02
N ASP A 218 13.66 2.82 -19.27
CA ASP A 218 12.29 2.41 -18.92
C ASP A 218 12.08 1.99 -17.45
N ASP A 219 13.15 1.94 -16.63
CA ASP A 219 13.00 1.56 -15.23
C ASP A 219 12.21 2.63 -14.44
N ASN A 220 11.12 2.20 -13.80
CA ASN A 220 10.24 3.06 -13.00
C ASN A 220 10.81 3.28 -11.58
N CYS A 221 11.41 4.45 -11.34
CA CYS A 221 11.77 4.92 -9.98
C CYS A 221 10.59 5.64 -9.27
N ALA A 222 9.38 5.54 -9.79
CA ALA A 222 8.30 6.51 -9.55
C ALA A 222 7.56 6.39 -8.20
N ASP A 223 7.87 5.36 -7.39
CA ASP A 223 7.13 5.01 -6.18
C ASP A 223 7.78 5.50 -4.88
N ILE A 224 9.10 5.72 -4.90
CA ILE A 224 9.90 6.12 -3.73
C ILE A 224 10.75 7.33 -4.12
N ASP A 225 10.54 8.43 -3.42
CA ASP A 225 11.39 9.60 -3.52
C ASP A 225 12.55 9.45 -2.54
N PHE A 226 13.76 9.36 -3.07
CA PHE A 226 14.96 9.49 -2.28
C PHE A 226 15.25 10.98 -2.08
N ILE A 227 15.42 11.40 -0.84
CA ILE A 227 15.63 12.81 -0.51
C ILE A 227 16.86 13.02 0.35
N LEU A 228 17.42 14.21 0.27
CA LEU A 228 18.32 14.74 1.27
C LEU A 228 17.54 15.01 2.56
N PRO A 229 18.10 14.65 3.73
CA PRO A 229 17.48 14.96 5.00
C PRO A 229 17.27 16.47 5.21
N VAL A 230 16.16 16.78 5.86
CA VAL A 230 15.65 18.15 6.06
C VAL A 230 15.61 18.43 7.55
N LYS A 231 15.74 19.69 7.97
CA LYS A 231 15.89 20.08 9.39
C LYS A 231 14.89 19.45 10.34
N TRP A 232 13.61 19.34 9.95
CA TRP A 232 12.58 18.70 10.78
C TRP A 232 12.77 17.19 11.02
N MET A 233 13.70 16.55 10.33
CA MET A 233 14.05 15.12 10.51
C MET A 233 15.12 14.89 11.57
N GLU A 234 15.77 15.94 12.08
CA GLU A 234 16.98 15.90 12.93
C GLU A 234 16.91 14.92 14.09
N GLU A 235 15.79 14.88 14.82
CA GLU A 235 15.65 14.02 16.00
C GLU A 235 15.49 12.54 15.64
N ASN A 236 14.85 12.24 14.50
CA ASN A 236 14.53 10.87 14.11
C ASN A 236 15.72 10.15 13.47
N ILE A 237 16.63 10.88 12.83
CA ILE A 237 17.73 10.31 12.01
C ILE A 237 18.97 9.90 12.80
N LEU A 238 18.96 10.10 14.13
CA LEU A 238 20.03 9.65 15.02
C LEU A 238 20.16 8.12 15.05
N GLN A 239 19.06 7.40 14.85
CA GLN A 239 19.04 5.94 14.79
C GLN A 239 19.68 5.43 13.48
N TYR A 240 20.14 4.17 13.44
CA TYR A 240 20.74 3.58 12.22
C TYR A 240 19.69 3.24 11.13
N GLN A 241 18.47 2.99 11.55
CA GLN A 241 17.32 2.79 10.68
C GLN A 241 16.06 3.24 11.42
N GLY A 242 15.06 3.70 10.70
CA GLY A 242 13.84 4.19 11.35
C GLY A 242 12.76 4.64 10.40
N LYS A 243 11.70 5.21 10.98
CA LYS A 243 10.52 5.70 10.26
C LYS A 243 10.58 7.21 10.17
N ILE A 244 10.17 7.77 9.03
CA ILE A 244 10.02 9.20 8.84
C ILE A 244 8.55 9.54 9.05
N ASN A 245 8.23 10.32 10.08
CA ASN A 245 6.86 10.75 10.39
C ASN A 245 6.68 12.25 10.11
N CYS A 246 5.48 12.66 9.74
CA CYS A 246 5.18 14.07 9.54
C CYS A 246 5.27 14.83 10.88
N PRO A 247 6.00 15.97 10.96
CA PRO A 247 6.20 16.68 12.23
C PRO A 247 4.91 17.31 12.78
N LYS A 248 3.91 17.57 11.93
CA LYS A 248 2.64 18.20 12.34
C LYS A 248 1.54 17.23 12.72
N CYS A 249 1.49 16.04 12.11
CA CYS A 249 0.36 15.12 12.27
C CYS A 249 0.76 13.66 12.49
N GLU A 250 2.05 13.42 12.70
CA GLU A 250 2.70 12.15 13.06
C GLU A 250 2.43 10.97 12.11
N SER A 251 1.80 11.22 10.96
CA SER A 251 1.60 10.20 9.94
C SER A 251 2.94 9.75 9.38
N LYS A 252 3.21 8.44 9.35
CA LYS A 252 4.35 7.87 8.62
C LYS A 252 4.34 8.38 7.18
N LEU A 253 5.46 8.91 6.71
CA LEU A 253 5.69 9.39 5.35
C LEU A 253 6.65 8.45 4.60
N GLY A 254 7.53 7.78 5.35
CA GLY A 254 8.71 7.16 4.80
C GLY A 254 9.45 6.29 5.80
N SER A 255 10.63 5.84 5.38
CA SER A 255 11.62 5.18 6.20
C SER A 255 13.02 5.64 5.79
N PHE A 256 13.99 5.43 6.67
CA PHE A 256 15.38 5.70 6.36
C PHE A 256 16.26 4.55 6.82
N VAL A 257 17.33 4.31 6.08
CA VAL A 257 18.32 3.27 6.34
C VAL A 257 19.71 3.81 6.00
N TRP A 258 20.60 3.87 6.99
CA TRP A 258 21.95 4.41 6.81
C TRP A 258 22.88 3.51 5.98
N SER A 259 22.69 2.18 5.99
CA SER A 259 23.41 1.26 5.07
C SER A 259 23.06 1.49 3.60
N GLY A 260 21.87 2.04 3.35
CA GLY A 260 21.32 2.24 2.02
C GLY A 260 20.20 1.26 1.68
N SER A 261 19.58 1.50 0.52
CA SER A 261 18.49 0.69 0.01
C SER A 261 18.57 0.63 -1.52
N ARG A 262 18.01 -0.44 -2.08
CA ARG A 262 17.93 -0.64 -3.54
C ARG A 262 16.66 0.01 -4.06
N CYS A 263 16.82 0.93 -5.02
CA CYS A 263 15.71 1.51 -5.77
C CYS A 263 15.09 0.48 -6.74
N GLY A 264 13.85 0.71 -7.18
CA GLY A 264 13.15 -0.12 -8.18
C GLY A 264 13.91 -0.29 -9.50
N CYS A 265 14.75 0.68 -9.90
CA CYS A 265 15.66 0.60 -11.05
C CYS A 265 16.96 -0.17 -10.78
N SER A 266 17.06 -0.83 -9.62
CA SER A 266 18.27 -1.53 -9.15
C SER A 266 19.48 -0.66 -8.81
N ALA A 267 19.35 0.66 -8.77
CA ALA A 267 20.39 1.54 -8.22
C ALA A 267 20.47 1.38 -6.69
N TRP A 268 21.69 1.31 -6.16
CA TRP A 268 21.93 1.29 -4.71
C TRP A 268 22.16 2.72 -4.23
N ILE A 269 21.34 3.18 -3.28
CA ILE A 269 21.42 4.53 -2.73
C ILE A 269 21.77 4.42 -1.25
N SER A 270 22.82 5.10 -0.81
CA SER A 270 23.35 4.99 0.54
C SER A 270 23.94 6.32 1.01
N PRO A 271 23.53 6.82 2.19
CA PRO A 271 22.33 6.46 2.97
C PRO A 271 21.02 6.70 2.21
N ALA A 272 19.97 5.94 2.55
CA ALA A 272 18.68 5.99 1.88
C ALA A 272 17.60 6.60 2.78
N PHE A 273 17.16 7.83 2.47
CA PHE A 273 15.98 8.45 3.08
C PHE A 273 14.84 8.44 2.06
N MET A 274 13.84 7.62 2.33
CA MET A 274 12.80 7.23 1.38
C MET A 274 11.46 7.81 1.82
N ILE A 275 10.85 8.65 0.98
CA ILE A 275 9.46 9.05 1.15
C ILE A 275 8.62 8.30 0.12
N HIS A 276 7.63 7.55 0.62
CA HIS A 276 6.77 6.76 -0.24
C HIS A 276 5.65 7.63 -0.83
N ARG A 277 5.45 7.54 -2.15
CA ARG A 277 4.30 8.16 -2.81
C ARG A 277 3.07 7.28 -2.63
N CYS A 278 1.96 7.83 -2.13
CA CYS A 278 0.67 7.10 -1.98
C CYS A 278 -0.01 6.69 -3.31
N LYS A 279 0.73 6.49 -4.41
CA LYS A 279 0.20 6.01 -5.70
C LYS A 279 -0.28 4.56 -5.61
N PHE A 280 0.41 3.72 -4.84
CA PHE A 280 0.10 2.29 -4.65
C PHE A 280 -1.36 2.03 -4.23
N GLN A 281 -1.88 2.75 -3.23
CA GLN A 281 -3.27 2.60 -2.76
C GLN A 281 -4.29 2.85 -3.88
N ARG A 282 -4.03 3.83 -4.76
CA ARG A 282 -4.92 4.15 -5.89
C ARG A 282 -4.83 3.10 -6.99
N ILE A 283 -3.63 2.56 -7.25
CA ILE A 283 -3.43 1.49 -8.24
C ILE A 283 -4.22 0.23 -7.86
N TYR A 284 -4.17 -0.15 -6.58
CA TYR A 284 -4.98 -1.24 -6.04
C TYR A 284 -6.48 -0.94 -6.14
N ALA A 285 -6.91 0.19 -5.58
CA ALA A 285 -8.32 0.53 -5.49
C ALA A 285 -8.97 0.65 -6.88
N PHE A 286 -8.28 1.23 -7.86
CA PHE A 286 -8.81 1.38 -9.21
C PHE A 286 -9.11 0.02 -9.87
N GLY A 287 -8.16 -0.92 -9.85
CA GLY A 287 -8.37 -2.25 -10.45
C GLY A 287 -9.48 -3.03 -9.76
N HIS A 288 -9.49 -3.06 -8.43
CA HIS A 288 -10.50 -3.81 -7.67
C HIS A 288 -11.90 -3.20 -7.77
N LEU A 289 -12.03 -1.86 -7.72
CA LEU A 289 -13.33 -1.19 -7.81
C LEU A 289 -14.02 -1.40 -9.17
N ILE A 290 -13.26 -1.49 -10.27
CA ILE A 290 -13.85 -1.77 -11.60
C ILE A 290 -14.45 -3.17 -11.63
N VAL A 291 -13.75 -4.18 -11.08
CA VAL A 291 -14.26 -5.55 -11.02
C VAL A 291 -15.53 -5.63 -10.17
N LEU A 292 -15.55 -4.97 -9.01
CA LEU A 292 -16.73 -4.91 -8.14
C LEU A 292 -17.90 -4.16 -8.79
N PHE A 293 -17.62 -3.13 -9.60
CA PHE A 293 -18.64 -2.42 -10.36
C PHE A 293 -19.28 -3.30 -11.43
N ALA A 294 -18.47 -4.06 -12.18
CA ALA A 294 -18.96 -4.99 -13.18
C ALA A 294 -19.80 -6.14 -12.58
N ASP A 295 -19.42 -6.64 -11.40
CA ASP A 295 -20.21 -7.63 -10.66
C ASP A 295 -21.57 -7.04 -10.23
N SER A 296 -21.56 -5.81 -9.70
CA SER A 296 -22.78 -5.12 -9.29
C SER A 296 -23.73 -4.78 -10.43
N LEU A 297 -23.22 -4.62 -11.66
CA LEU A 297 -24.03 -4.30 -12.85
C LEU A 297 -24.93 -5.47 -13.25
N GLN A 298 -24.51 -6.70 -12.98
CA GLN A 298 -25.23 -7.92 -13.32
C GLN A 298 -26.33 -8.24 -12.30
N ALA A 299 -26.09 -7.92 -11.03
CA ALA A 299 -26.92 -8.31 -9.90
C ALA A 299 -28.43 -8.06 -10.05
N PRO A 300 -28.93 -6.96 -10.64
CA PRO A 300 -30.37 -6.69 -10.71
C PRO A 300 -31.16 -7.60 -11.64
N PHE A 301 -30.51 -8.15 -12.68
CA PHE A 301 -31.21 -8.75 -13.82
C PHE A 301 -30.99 -10.25 -13.98
N VAL A 302 -30.16 -10.92 -13.16
CA VAL A 302 -29.83 -12.35 -13.36
C VAL A 302 -31.07 -13.24 -13.39
N TYR A 303 -31.94 -13.10 -12.38
CA TYR A 303 -33.17 -13.90 -12.30
C TYR A 303 -34.11 -13.56 -13.46
N TYR A 304 -34.38 -12.26 -13.65
CA TYR A 304 -35.28 -11.77 -14.69
C TYR A 304 -34.84 -12.17 -16.11
N LEU A 305 -33.53 -12.23 -16.36
CA LEU A 305 -33.01 -12.70 -17.64
C LEU A 305 -33.44 -14.14 -17.95
N PHE A 306 -33.33 -15.04 -16.96
CA PHE A 306 -33.69 -16.44 -17.17
C PHE A 306 -35.20 -16.62 -17.37
N GLU A 307 -36.00 -15.83 -16.67
CA GLU A 307 -37.44 -15.78 -16.89
C GLU A 307 -37.79 -15.25 -18.28
N THR A 308 -37.11 -14.22 -18.78
CA THR A 308 -37.32 -13.72 -20.16
C THR A 308 -36.94 -14.74 -21.24
N TYR A 309 -36.10 -15.72 -20.92
CA TYR A 309 -35.83 -16.86 -21.80
C TYR A 309 -36.89 -17.97 -21.72
N GLY A 310 -37.88 -17.85 -20.84
CA GLY A 310 -39.00 -18.78 -20.70
C GLY A 310 -38.71 -19.98 -19.80
N TYR A 311 -37.72 -19.88 -18.90
CA TYR A 311 -37.44 -20.94 -17.93
C TYR A 311 -38.42 -20.91 -16.75
N ASN A 312 -38.80 -22.09 -16.27
CA ASN A 312 -39.64 -22.23 -15.08
C ASN A 312 -38.87 -21.82 -13.82
N GLU A 313 -39.58 -21.45 -12.76
CA GLU A 313 -38.95 -21.04 -11.50
C GLU A 313 -38.06 -22.15 -10.91
N SER A 314 -38.44 -23.43 -11.06
CA SER A 314 -37.65 -24.61 -10.64
C SER A 314 -36.33 -24.75 -11.40
N ASP A 315 -36.33 -24.50 -12.72
CA ASP A 315 -35.13 -24.56 -13.57
C ASP A 315 -34.16 -23.42 -13.20
N ILE A 316 -34.70 -22.25 -12.86
CA ILE A 316 -33.95 -21.08 -12.39
C ILE A 316 -33.35 -21.36 -11.00
N ALA A 317 -34.10 -21.98 -10.09
CA ALA A 317 -33.59 -22.38 -8.78
C ALA A 317 -32.41 -23.35 -8.90
N LEU A 318 -32.47 -24.30 -9.84
CA LEU A 318 -31.36 -25.22 -10.12
C LEU A 318 -30.11 -24.48 -10.63
N LEU A 319 -30.28 -23.50 -11.53
CA LEU A 319 -29.18 -22.65 -12.00
C LEU A 319 -28.52 -21.85 -10.85
N TYR A 320 -29.30 -21.37 -9.89
CA TYR A 320 -28.76 -20.71 -8.70
C TYR A 320 -28.05 -21.70 -7.76
N ALA A 321 -28.62 -22.89 -7.56
CA ALA A 321 -28.03 -23.94 -6.74
C ALA A 321 -26.65 -24.38 -7.26
N VAL A 322 -26.47 -24.51 -8.58
CA VAL A 322 -25.15 -24.84 -9.17
C VAL A 322 -24.12 -23.73 -8.92
N GLY A 323 -24.51 -22.47 -9.00
CA GLY A 323 -23.63 -21.34 -8.66
C GLY A 323 -23.20 -21.35 -7.19
N LEU A 324 -24.12 -21.65 -6.27
CA LEU A 324 -23.82 -21.77 -4.84
C LEU A 324 -22.92 -22.99 -4.54
N PHE A 325 -23.19 -24.12 -5.20
CA PHE A 325 -22.40 -25.35 -5.05
C PHE A 325 -20.95 -25.16 -5.53
N THR A 326 -20.76 -24.50 -6.67
CA THR A 326 -19.42 -24.21 -7.20
C THR A 326 -18.66 -23.19 -6.34
N ASN A 327 -19.34 -22.17 -5.81
CA ASN A 327 -18.78 -21.24 -4.82
C ASN A 327 -18.33 -21.98 -3.55
N LEU A 328 -19.13 -22.95 -3.08
CA LEU A 328 -18.76 -23.78 -1.93
C LEU A 328 -17.45 -24.54 -2.18
N ILE A 329 -17.35 -25.29 -3.28
CA ILE A 329 -16.17 -26.09 -3.61
C ILE A 329 -14.94 -25.20 -3.71
N TYR A 330 -14.98 -24.16 -4.54
CA TYR A 330 -13.81 -23.30 -4.75
C TYR A 330 -13.45 -22.46 -3.53
N GLY A 331 -14.42 -22.13 -2.67
CA GLY A 331 -14.19 -21.48 -1.38
C GLY A 331 -13.32 -22.31 -0.42
N LEU A 332 -13.42 -23.65 -0.47
CA LEU A 332 -12.56 -24.54 0.33
C LEU A 332 -11.12 -24.59 -0.20
N PHE A 333 -10.93 -24.46 -1.51
CA PHE A 333 -9.63 -24.56 -2.17
C PHE A 333 -8.95 -23.21 -2.42
N ILE A 334 -9.60 -22.07 -2.15
CA ILE A 334 -9.06 -20.74 -2.47
C ILE A 334 -7.68 -20.48 -1.85
N ASN A 335 -7.46 -20.90 -0.61
CA ASN A 335 -6.17 -20.74 0.06
C ASN A 335 -5.08 -21.58 -0.61
N TYR A 336 -5.41 -22.79 -1.06
CA TYR A 336 -4.48 -23.64 -1.81
C TYR A 336 -4.14 -23.03 -3.18
N ILE A 337 -5.15 -22.47 -3.88
CA ILE A 337 -4.95 -21.76 -5.16
C ILE A 337 -4.00 -20.57 -4.96
N LEU A 338 -4.21 -19.76 -3.92
CA LEU A 338 -3.39 -18.57 -3.63
C LEU A 338 -1.94 -18.90 -3.20
N GLN A 339 -1.69 -20.11 -2.72
CA GLN A 339 -0.35 -20.59 -2.42
C GLN A 339 0.37 -21.13 -3.67
N LYS A 340 -0.36 -21.82 -4.56
CA LYS A 340 0.21 -22.46 -5.74
C LYS A 340 0.44 -21.49 -6.89
N PHE A 341 -0.48 -20.55 -7.10
CA PHE A 341 -0.48 -19.62 -8.21
C PHE A 341 -0.12 -18.21 -7.78
N GLU A 342 0.38 -17.42 -8.73
CA GLU A 342 0.65 -16.00 -8.50
C GLU A 342 -0.65 -15.22 -8.27
N ARG A 343 -0.67 -14.37 -7.24
CA ARG A 343 -1.89 -13.66 -6.80
C ARG A 343 -2.46 -12.75 -7.90
N ARG A 344 -1.57 -12.10 -8.67
CA ARG A 344 -1.95 -11.30 -9.85
C ARG A 344 -2.68 -12.14 -10.90
N VAL A 345 -2.16 -13.32 -11.22
CA VAL A 345 -2.76 -14.23 -12.20
C VAL A 345 -4.14 -14.70 -11.72
N VAL A 346 -4.29 -15.02 -10.43
CA VAL A 346 -5.60 -15.38 -9.85
C VAL A 346 -6.61 -14.24 -10.00
N CYS A 347 -6.20 -12.97 -9.80
CA CYS A 347 -7.07 -11.81 -10.02
C CYS A 347 -7.45 -11.64 -11.51
N CYS A 348 -6.52 -11.89 -12.43
CA CYS A 348 -6.79 -11.88 -13.86
C CYS A 348 -7.76 -13.01 -14.27
N VAL A 349 -7.59 -14.22 -13.73
CA VAL A 349 -8.48 -15.36 -13.95
C VAL A 349 -9.89 -15.03 -13.48
N CYS A 350 -10.05 -14.35 -12.33
CA CYS A 350 -11.34 -13.85 -11.87
C CYS A 350 -12.02 -12.97 -12.95
N CYS A 351 -11.29 -11.99 -13.52
CA CYS A 351 -11.83 -11.12 -14.57
C CYS A 351 -12.25 -11.89 -15.84
N VAL A 352 -11.44 -12.89 -16.24
CA VAL A 352 -11.71 -13.74 -17.41
C VAL A 352 -12.95 -14.61 -17.17
N LEU A 353 -13.06 -15.24 -16.00
CA LEU A 353 -14.21 -16.07 -15.65
C LEU A 353 -15.50 -15.25 -15.58
N THR A 354 -15.46 -14.06 -14.97
CA THR A 354 -16.64 -13.16 -14.95
C THR A 354 -17.01 -12.74 -16.37
N SER A 355 -16.04 -12.35 -17.21
CA SER A 355 -16.31 -11.95 -18.60
C SER A 355 -16.92 -13.09 -19.42
N GLY A 356 -16.35 -14.30 -19.27
CA GLY A 356 -16.87 -15.51 -19.91
C GLY A 356 -18.29 -15.82 -19.44
N SER A 357 -18.56 -15.70 -18.14
CA SER A 357 -19.91 -15.90 -17.62
C SER A 357 -20.91 -14.89 -18.22
N CYS A 358 -20.58 -13.59 -18.27
CA CYS A 358 -21.45 -12.58 -18.87
C CYS A 358 -21.75 -12.87 -20.33
N PHE A 359 -20.75 -13.30 -21.09
CA PHE A 359 -20.91 -13.65 -22.49
C PHE A 359 -21.80 -14.88 -22.69
N LEU A 360 -21.63 -15.92 -21.86
CA LEU A 360 -22.46 -17.13 -21.91
C LEU A 360 -23.93 -16.85 -21.58
N LYS A 361 -24.23 -15.85 -20.73
CA LYS A 361 -25.61 -15.41 -20.42
C LYS A 361 -26.36 -14.84 -21.63
N ALA A 362 -25.66 -14.46 -22.71
CA ALA A 362 -26.31 -14.02 -23.94
C ALA A 362 -26.98 -15.15 -24.73
N SER A 363 -26.67 -16.41 -24.39
CA SER A 363 -27.31 -17.57 -25.00
C SER A 363 -28.55 -17.99 -24.22
N SER A 364 -29.63 -18.31 -24.93
CA SER A 364 -30.86 -18.88 -24.36
C SER A 364 -30.79 -20.41 -24.20
N ASN A 365 -29.63 -21.05 -24.38
CA ASN A 365 -29.48 -22.49 -24.18
C ASN A 365 -29.21 -22.84 -22.71
N TYR A 366 -30.01 -23.73 -22.14
CA TYR A 366 -29.96 -24.10 -20.71
C TYR A 366 -28.58 -24.61 -20.26
N TYR A 367 -27.94 -25.46 -21.06
CA TYR A 367 -26.63 -26.01 -20.73
C TYR A 367 -25.52 -24.95 -20.80
N VAL A 368 -25.67 -23.97 -21.69
CA VAL A 368 -24.75 -22.82 -21.77
C VAL A 368 -24.91 -21.92 -20.54
N LEU A 369 -26.15 -21.69 -20.10
CA LEU A 369 -26.44 -20.99 -18.85
C LEU A 369 -25.90 -21.74 -17.63
N MET A 370 -25.92 -23.08 -17.63
CA MET A 370 -25.33 -23.88 -16.56
C MET A 370 -23.81 -23.62 -16.45
N TRP A 371 -23.10 -23.57 -17.57
CA TRP A 371 -21.68 -23.19 -17.60
C TRP A 371 -21.45 -21.75 -17.12
N SER A 372 -22.32 -20.80 -17.48
CA SER A 372 -22.28 -19.44 -16.93
C SER A 372 -22.35 -19.45 -15.39
N ARG A 373 -23.27 -20.22 -14.82
CA ARG A 373 -23.45 -20.30 -13.36
C ARG A 373 -22.27 -20.96 -12.65
N ILE A 374 -21.63 -21.94 -13.27
CA ILE A 374 -20.37 -22.52 -12.79
C ILE A 374 -19.28 -21.44 -12.74
N PHE A 375 -19.13 -20.65 -13.81
CA PHE A 375 -18.14 -19.58 -13.85
C PHE A 375 -18.43 -18.48 -12.84
N ASP A 376 -19.71 -18.10 -12.64
CA ASP A 376 -20.13 -17.16 -11.59
C ASP A 376 -19.71 -17.64 -10.19
N GLY A 377 -19.97 -18.91 -9.88
CA GLY A 377 -19.63 -19.45 -8.56
C GLY A 377 -18.13 -19.47 -8.30
N ILE A 378 -17.32 -19.82 -9.32
CA ILE A 378 -15.86 -19.76 -9.22
C ILE A 378 -15.40 -18.31 -9.06
N ALA A 379 -15.87 -17.40 -9.90
CA ALA A 379 -15.49 -15.99 -9.85
C ALA A 379 -15.86 -15.35 -8.51
N ALA A 380 -17.05 -15.62 -7.98
CA ALA A 380 -17.53 -15.10 -6.70
C ALA A 380 -16.60 -15.44 -5.53
N THR A 381 -15.95 -16.62 -5.54
CA THR A 381 -14.94 -16.98 -4.52
C THR A 381 -13.67 -16.15 -4.62
N MET A 382 -13.34 -15.68 -5.82
CA MET A 382 -12.11 -14.94 -6.14
C MET A 382 -12.28 -13.41 -6.11
N LEU A 383 -13.50 -12.89 -5.96
CA LEU A 383 -13.78 -11.45 -6.01
C LEU A 383 -13.09 -10.65 -4.88
N LEU A 384 -12.86 -11.24 -3.71
CA LEU A 384 -12.37 -10.50 -2.54
C LEU A 384 -11.00 -10.96 -2.05
N ALA A 385 -10.85 -12.24 -1.67
CA ALA A 385 -9.67 -12.73 -0.98
C ALA A 385 -8.36 -12.56 -1.79
N PRO A 386 -8.29 -12.95 -3.07
CA PRO A 386 -7.08 -12.73 -3.89
C PRO A 386 -6.62 -11.28 -3.98
N PHE A 387 -7.57 -10.35 -4.18
CA PHE A 387 -7.29 -8.91 -4.31
C PHE A 387 -6.77 -8.34 -2.99
N GLN A 388 -7.41 -8.68 -1.87
CA GLN A 388 -6.98 -8.25 -0.53
C GLN A 388 -5.61 -8.80 -0.16
N GLU A 389 -5.36 -10.08 -0.46
CA GLU A 389 -4.08 -10.74 -0.19
C GLU A 389 -2.95 -10.11 -1.02
N TRP A 390 -3.17 -9.82 -2.31
CA TRP A 390 -2.18 -9.12 -3.12
C TRP A 390 -1.79 -7.77 -2.50
N TYR A 391 -2.79 -6.96 -2.11
CA TYR A 391 -2.55 -5.67 -1.46
C TYR A 391 -1.82 -5.82 -0.13
N LEU A 392 -2.24 -6.76 0.71
CA LEU A 392 -1.66 -7.00 2.04
C LEU A 392 -0.16 -7.32 1.95
N HIS A 393 0.22 -8.20 1.03
CA HIS A 393 1.62 -8.59 0.86
C HIS A 393 2.46 -7.44 0.32
N GLU A 394 2.01 -6.73 -0.71
CA GLU A 394 2.76 -5.57 -1.23
C GLU A 394 2.89 -4.48 -0.15
N HIS A 395 1.81 -4.19 0.58
CA HIS A 395 1.78 -3.21 1.66
C HIS A 395 2.75 -3.54 2.80
N LEU A 396 2.85 -4.82 3.21
CA LEU A 396 3.68 -5.23 4.34
C LEU A 396 5.11 -5.60 3.94
N ASN A 397 5.28 -6.40 2.88
CA ASN A 397 6.58 -7.00 2.58
C ASN A 397 7.44 -6.12 1.66
N ARG A 398 6.82 -5.39 0.72
CA ARG A 398 7.57 -4.55 -0.21
C ARG A 398 7.76 -3.14 0.32
N TYR A 399 6.69 -2.54 0.85
CA TYR A 399 6.71 -1.14 1.29
C TYR A 399 6.84 -0.99 2.82
N ASP A 400 6.74 -2.07 3.60
CA ASP A 400 6.80 -2.05 5.07
C ASP A 400 5.92 -0.96 5.70
N PHE A 401 4.70 -0.83 5.18
CA PHE A 401 3.73 0.13 5.71
C PHE A 401 3.07 -0.38 7.00
N PRO A 402 2.57 0.53 7.86
CA PRO A 402 1.91 0.14 9.10
C PRO A 402 0.69 -0.75 8.84
N LYS A 403 0.52 -1.82 9.62
CA LYS A 403 -0.57 -2.81 9.47
C LYS A 403 -1.96 -2.17 9.60
N GLU A 404 -2.07 -1.08 10.35
CA GLU A 404 -3.32 -0.36 10.62
C GLU A 404 -3.91 0.26 9.34
N TRP A 405 -3.05 0.64 8.38
CA TRP A 405 -3.47 1.28 7.14
C TRP A 405 -4.15 0.31 6.17
N VAL A 406 -3.93 -0.99 6.32
CA VAL A 406 -4.61 -2.02 5.53
C VAL A 406 -6.11 -1.95 5.79
N ALA A 407 -6.51 -1.90 7.07
CA ALA A 407 -7.92 -1.81 7.46
C ALA A 407 -8.58 -0.51 6.93
N ILE A 408 -7.83 0.60 6.92
CA ILE A 408 -8.30 1.86 6.35
C ILE A 408 -8.56 1.73 4.85
N THR A 409 -7.65 1.06 4.13
CA THR A 409 -7.76 0.88 2.67
C THR A 409 -8.90 -0.07 2.29
N PHE A 410 -9.05 -1.20 2.98
CA PHE A 410 -10.15 -2.13 2.72
C PHE A 410 -11.51 -1.47 2.99
N ARG A 411 -11.62 -0.69 4.07
CA ARG A 411 -12.81 0.12 4.32
C ARG A 411 -13.04 1.18 3.23
N TYR A 412 -11.98 1.83 2.74
CA TYR A 412 -12.05 2.81 1.66
C TYR A 412 -12.59 2.20 0.36
N VAL A 413 -12.15 0.98 0.01
CA VAL A 413 -12.61 0.24 -1.17
C VAL A 413 -14.06 -0.22 -0.96
N PHE A 414 -14.38 -0.79 0.20
CA PHE A 414 -15.72 -1.28 0.52
C PHE A 414 -16.81 -0.19 0.45
N VAL A 415 -16.59 0.98 1.04
CA VAL A 415 -17.58 2.07 0.98
C VAL A 415 -17.77 2.57 -0.46
N ARG A 416 -16.68 2.61 -1.25
CA ARG A 416 -16.77 3.02 -2.66
C ARG A 416 -17.43 1.97 -3.54
N SER A 417 -17.22 0.68 -3.26
CA SER A 417 -17.89 -0.36 -4.02
C SER A 417 -19.40 -0.27 -3.83
N ILE A 418 -19.89 0.00 -2.62
CA ILE A 418 -21.35 0.20 -2.38
C ILE A 418 -21.88 1.40 -3.17
N ILE A 419 -21.18 2.54 -3.16
CA ILE A 419 -21.58 3.72 -3.96
C ILE A 419 -21.61 3.38 -5.45
N LEU A 420 -20.61 2.64 -5.93
CA LEU A 420 -20.56 2.17 -7.30
C LEU A 420 -21.69 1.18 -7.62
N SER A 421 -22.10 0.32 -6.69
CA SER A 421 -23.26 -0.58 -6.88
C SER A 421 -24.58 0.18 -7.02
N ILE A 422 -24.77 1.30 -6.31
CA ILE A 422 -25.95 2.17 -6.49
C ILE A 422 -25.97 2.73 -7.92
N ILE A 423 -24.81 3.22 -8.39
CA ILE A 423 -24.66 3.72 -9.77
C ILE A 423 -24.89 2.57 -10.77
N ALA A 424 -24.37 1.39 -10.49
CA ALA A 424 -24.53 0.21 -11.34
C ALA A 424 -26.00 -0.16 -11.52
N GLY A 425 -26.82 -0.09 -10.46
CA GLY A 425 -28.28 -0.30 -10.56
C GLY A 425 -28.96 0.63 -11.55
N TYR A 426 -28.66 1.94 -11.48
CA TYR A 426 -29.20 2.91 -12.43
C TYR A 426 -28.66 2.72 -13.86
N VAL A 427 -27.38 2.41 -14.01
CA VAL A 427 -26.77 2.15 -15.33
C VAL A 427 -27.37 0.89 -15.96
N ALA A 428 -27.58 -0.17 -15.18
CA ALA A 428 -28.24 -1.39 -15.64
C ALA A 428 -29.68 -1.10 -16.09
N GLN A 429 -30.44 -0.31 -15.31
CA GLN A 429 -31.80 0.07 -15.70
C GLN A 429 -31.83 0.94 -16.95
N PHE A 430 -30.92 1.90 -17.06
CA PHE A 430 -30.84 2.79 -18.21
C PHE A 430 -30.49 2.02 -19.49
N THR A 431 -29.52 1.11 -19.41
CA THR A 431 -29.10 0.30 -20.55
C THR A 431 -30.18 -0.67 -21.01
N GLU A 432 -30.86 -1.34 -20.08
CA GLU A 432 -32.00 -2.19 -20.43
C GLU A 432 -33.13 -1.42 -21.14
N LYS A 433 -33.44 -0.19 -20.68
CA LYS A 433 -34.45 0.67 -21.33
C LYS A 433 -34.05 1.19 -22.71
N VAL A 434 -32.78 1.56 -22.90
CA VAL A 434 -32.30 2.15 -24.17
C VAL A 434 -32.15 1.10 -25.26
N PHE A 435 -31.68 -0.10 -24.91
CA PHE A 435 -31.42 -1.18 -25.86
C PHE A 435 -32.57 -2.18 -25.95
N GLU A 436 -33.65 -1.99 -25.18
CA GLU A 436 -34.84 -2.84 -25.11
C GLU A 436 -34.51 -4.34 -24.93
N THR A 437 -33.37 -4.63 -24.30
CA THR A 437 -32.83 -5.99 -24.15
C THR A 437 -32.24 -6.18 -22.76
N THR A 438 -32.67 -7.25 -22.09
CA THR A 438 -32.21 -7.62 -20.74
C THR A 438 -30.79 -8.17 -20.70
N VAL A 439 -30.25 -8.58 -21.85
CA VAL A 439 -28.90 -9.14 -22.01
C VAL A 439 -27.82 -8.05 -21.99
N PHE A 440 -28.14 -6.83 -22.41
CA PHE A 440 -27.15 -5.78 -22.64
C PHE A 440 -26.33 -5.39 -21.40
N PRO A 441 -26.91 -5.26 -20.18
CA PRO A 441 -26.13 -4.99 -18.96
C PRO A 441 -25.01 -6.03 -18.72
N PHE A 442 -25.24 -7.29 -19.09
CA PHE A 442 -24.23 -8.36 -18.98
C PHE A 442 -23.13 -8.19 -20.03
N LEU A 443 -23.49 -7.91 -21.28
CA LEU A 443 -22.50 -7.67 -22.35
C LEU A 443 -21.63 -6.44 -22.06
N LEU A 444 -22.20 -5.40 -21.44
CA LEU A 444 -21.45 -4.20 -21.01
C LEU A 444 -20.38 -4.52 -19.96
N CYS A 445 -20.51 -5.61 -19.20
CA CYS A 445 -19.49 -6.03 -18.23
C CYS A 445 -18.19 -6.47 -18.92
N VAL A 446 -18.26 -7.06 -20.12
CA VAL A 446 -17.10 -7.61 -20.83
C VAL A 446 -16.03 -6.55 -21.15
N PRO A 447 -16.35 -5.41 -21.79
CA PRO A 447 -15.35 -4.35 -22.01
C PRO A 447 -14.86 -3.71 -20.71
N ILE A 448 -15.73 -3.56 -19.70
CA ILE A 448 -15.35 -3.02 -18.38
C ILE A 448 -14.32 -3.93 -17.70
N LEU A 449 -14.56 -5.23 -17.70
CA LEU A 449 -13.65 -6.24 -17.14
C LEU A 449 -12.37 -6.38 -17.96
N SER A 450 -12.42 -6.14 -19.26
CA SER A 450 -11.22 -6.10 -20.12
C SER A 450 -10.30 -4.94 -19.72
N VAL A 451 -10.85 -3.77 -19.41
CA VAL A 451 -10.08 -2.64 -18.87
C VAL A 451 -9.46 -2.99 -17.51
N ALA A 452 -10.22 -3.64 -16.62
CA ALA A 452 -9.69 -4.10 -15.33
C ALA A 452 -8.56 -5.12 -15.51
N LEU A 453 -8.73 -6.08 -16.42
CA LEU A 453 -7.74 -7.12 -16.74
C LEU A 453 -6.43 -6.49 -17.23
N ILE A 454 -6.50 -5.57 -18.19
CA ILE A 454 -5.33 -4.84 -18.71
C ILE A 454 -4.67 -4.03 -17.60
N TRP A 455 -5.47 -3.32 -16.79
CA TRP A 455 -4.94 -2.53 -15.67
C TRP A 455 -4.20 -3.39 -14.65
N ILE A 456 -4.80 -4.49 -14.20
CA ILE A 456 -4.21 -5.41 -13.23
C ILE A 456 -2.94 -6.03 -13.83
N PHE A 457 -2.99 -6.49 -15.07
CA PHE A 457 -1.83 -7.12 -15.70
C PHE A 457 -0.64 -6.15 -15.87
N CYS A 458 -0.90 -4.91 -16.31
CA CYS A 458 0.14 -3.93 -16.59
C CYS A 458 0.64 -3.18 -15.35
N LYS A 459 -0.20 -2.95 -14.34
CA LYS A 459 0.15 -2.12 -13.17
C LYS A 459 0.45 -2.93 -11.92
N TRP A 460 -0.08 -4.14 -11.78
CA TRP A 460 0.17 -4.95 -10.59
C TRP A 460 1.43 -5.79 -10.77
N THR A 461 2.26 -5.78 -9.73
CA THR A 461 3.49 -6.55 -9.67
C THR A 461 3.20 -8.02 -9.41
N PRO A 462 3.96 -8.94 -10.02
CA PRO A 462 3.85 -10.36 -9.75
C PRO A 462 4.29 -10.62 -8.30
N ASN A 463 3.45 -11.37 -7.58
CA ASN A 463 3.62 -11.67 -6.17
C ASN A 463 3.20 -13.13 -5.93
N ARG A 464 4.08 -13.89 -5.27
CA ARG A 464 3.86 -15.27 -4.86
C ARG A 464 4.00 -15.37 -3.34
N GLN A 465 3.13 -16.16 -2.72
CA GLN A 465 3.27 -16.51 -1.31
C GLN A 465 4.36 -17.56 -1.14
N GLU A 466 5.25 -17.40 -0.16
CA GLU A 466 6.20 -18.45 0.20
C GLU A 466 5.44 -19.71 0.64
N MET A 467 5.78 -20.86 0.05
CA MET A 467 5.14 -22.13 0.34
C MET A 467 5.44 -22.51 1.80
N ARG A 468 4.42 -22.56 2.65
CA ARG A 468 4.55 -23.17 3.97
C ARG A 468 4.73 -24.67 3.78
N SER A 469 5.95 -25.15 4.01
CA SER A 469 6.28 -26.58 4.04
C SER A 469 5.35 -27.32 5.01
N GLY A 470 4.49 -28.21 4.50
CA GLY A 470 3.84 -29.26 5.29
C GLY A 470 2.34 -29.11 5.65
N SER A 471 1.62 -28.08 5.20
CA SER A 471 0.17 -27.95 5.54
C SER A 471 -0.72 -28.75 4.58
N HIS A 472 -0.99 -30.02 4.92
CA HIS A 472 -2.11 -30.74 4.31
C HIS A 472 -3.44 -30.15 4.84
N LEU A 473 -4.39 -29.90 3.93
CA LEU A 473 -5.74 -29.39 4.24
C LEU A 473 -6.43 -30.17 5.37
N TRP A 474 -6.16 -31.47 5.47
CA TRP A 474 -6.68 -32.36 6.51
C TRP A 474 -6.14 -32.02 7.92
N ASN A 475 -4.88 -31.62 8.03
CA ASN A 475 -4.28 -31.20 9.30
C ASN A 475 -4.85 -29.85 9.76
N ASP A 476 -5.14 -28.95 8.81
CA ASP A 476 -5.79 -27.67 9.10
C ASP A 476 -7.25 -27.86 9.53
N LEU A 477 -7.99 -28.78 8.90
CA LEU A 477 -9.36 -29.13 9.27
C LEU A 477 -9.45 -29.76 10.66
N THR A 478 -8.54 -30.68 11.00
CA THR A 478 -8.50 -31.30 12.34
C THR A 478 -8.12 -30.28 13.41
N ARG A 479 -7.19 -29.36 13.12
CA ARG A 479 -6.86 -28.22 14.00
C ARG A 479 -8.07 -27.30 14.21
N ALA A 480 -8.79 -26.96 13.14
CA ALA A 480 -10.00 -26.14 13.19
C ALA A 480 -11.10 -26.79 14.06
N LYS A 481 -11.37 -28.08 13.88
CA LYS A 481 -12.31 -28.84 14.71
C LYS A 481 -11.95 -28.79 16.19
N ARG A 482 -10.66 -28.96 16.52
CA ARG A 482 -10.16 -28.88 17.91
C ARG A 482 -10.38 -27.50 18.53
N ILE A 483 -10.17 -26.43 17.77
CA ILE A 483 -10.39 -25.05 18.22
C ILE A 483 -11.87 -24.81 18.53
N LEU A 484 -12.77 -25.28 17.66
CA LEU A 484 -14.22 -25.13 17.85
C LEU A 484 -14.73 -25.86 19.10
N LEU A 485 -14.24 -27.07 19.34
CA LEU A 485 -14.61 -27.84 20.53
C LEU A 485 -14.12 -27.21 21.84
N ARG A 486 -13.00 -26.48 21.80
CA ARG A 486 -12.41 -25.83 23.00
C ARG A 486 -12.95 -24.42 23.26
N ARG A 487 -13.46 -23.72 22.24
CA ARG A 487 -13.92 -22.32 22.36
C ARG A 487 -15.38 -22.19 21.95
N PRO A 488 -16.34 -22.24 22.90
CA PRO A 488 -17.76 -22.14 22.58
C PRO A 488 -18.12 -20.82 21.89
N ASN A 489 -17.47 -19.71 22.26
CA ASN A 489 -17.68 -18.40 21.63
C ASN A 489 -17.33 -18.41 20.12
N ALA A 490 -16.28 -19.14 19.72
CA ALA A 490 -15.89 -19.26 18.32
C ALA A 490 -16.92 -20.08 17.52
N PHE A 491 -17.44 -21.14 18.13
CA PHE A 491 -18.47 -21.97 17.52
C PHE A 491 -19.78 -21.19 17.30
N ILE A 492 -20.22 -20.43 18.30
CA ILE A 492 -21.45 -19.62 18.22
C ILE A 492 -21.34 -18.52 17.16
N VAL A 493 -20.21 -17.80 17.06
CA VAL A 493 -19.99 -16.80 16.00
C VAL A 493 -20.13 -17.40 14.61
N CYS A 494 -19.62 -18.61 14.41
CA CYS A 494 -19.70 -19.30 13.13
C CYS A 494 -21.13 -19.82 12.82
N ILE A 495 -21.91 -20.21 13.83
CA ILE A 495 -23.34 -20.51 13.67
C ILE A 495 -24.11 -19.25 13.25
N ILE A 496 -23.90 -18.13 13.94
CA ILE A 496 -24.52 -16.83 13.60
C ILE A 496 -24.21 -16.48 12.15
N GLN A 497 -22.96 -16.67 11.72
CA GLN A 497 -22.58 -16.47 10.33
C GLN A 497 -23.37 -17.35 9.36
N SER A 498 -23.44 -18.65 9.64
CA SER A 498 -24.12 -19.62 8.77
C SER A 498 -25.62 -19.32 8.63
N LEU A 499 -26.29 -18.94 9.72
CA LEU A 499 -27.71 -18.62 9.73
C LEU A 499 -28.00 -17.29 8.99
N TYR A 500 -27.25 -16.24 9.32
CA TYR A 500 -27.48 -14.92 8.76
C TYR A 500 -27.11 -14.84 7.28
N GLU A 501 -25.89 -15.26 6.91
CA GLU A 501 -25.47 -15.27 5.51
C GLU A 501 -26.34 -16.25 4.68
N GLY A 502 -26.93 -17.27 5.33
CA GLY A 502 -27.84 -18.22 4.67
C GLY A 502 -29.14 -17.55 4.27
N SER A 503 -29.70 -16.74 5.19
CA SER A 503 -30.84 -15.89 4.88
C SER A 503 -30.52 -14.88 3.76
N PHE A 504 -29.28 -14.41 3.67
CA PHE A 504 -28.85 -13.45 2.66
C PHE A 504 -28.73 -14.07 1.26
N TYR A 505 -28.22 -15.29 1.13
CA TYR A 505 -28.20 -15.99 -0.16
C TYR A 505 -29.61 -16.33 -0.67
N LEU A 506 -30.52 -16.70 0.23
CA LEU A 506 -31.93 -16.88 -0.10
C LEU A 506 -32.56 -15.55 -0.53
N PHE A 507 -32.27 -14.46 0.19
CA PHE A 507 -32.69 -13.11 -0.20
C PHE A 507 -32.28 -12.76 -1.63
N ILE A 508 -31.02 -13.01 -2.03
CA ILE A 508 -30.51 -12.68 -3.38
C ILE A 508 -31.34 -13.34 -4.49
N PHE A 509 -31.85 -14.55 -4.26
CA PHE A 509 -32.71 -15.24 -5.22
C PHE A 509 -34.14 -14.71 -5.19
N MET A 510 -34.73 -14.59 -4.00
CA MET A 510 -36.18 -14.41 -3.83
C MET A 510 -36.69 -13.00 -4.10
N TRP A 511 -35.86 -11.95 -3.98
CA TRP A 511 -36.38 -10.58 -4.07
C TRP A 511 -36.98 -10.28 -5.45
N THR A 512 -36.37 -10.75 -6.53
CA THR A 512 -36.85 -10.55 -7.90
C THR A 512 -38.23 -11.18 -8.15
N PRO A 513 -38.44 -12.51 -7.96
CA PRO A 513 -39.73 -13.13 -8.22
C PRO A 513 -40.87 -12.57 -7.36
N ILE A 514 -40.60 -12.16 -6.11
CA ILE A 514 -41.64 -11.56 -5.26
C ILE A 514 -42.16 -10.23 -5.86
N PHE A 515 -41.28 -9.39 -6.42
CA PHE A 515 -41.72 -8.15 -7.08
C PHE A 515 -42.46 -8.39 -8.39
N ILE A 516 -42.20 -9.52 -9.05
CA ILE A 516 -42.92 -9.92 -10.26
C ILE A 516 -44.34 -10.36 -9.89
N GLN A 517 -44.47 -11.20 -8.88
CA GLN A 517 -45.77 -11.66 -8.38
C GLN A 517 -46.66 -10.53 -7.84
N LEU A 518 -46.06 -9.51 -7.22
CA LEU A 518 -46.79 -8.37 -6.64
C LEU A 518 -46.92 -7.16 -7.58
N ASN A 519 -46.48 -7.30 -8.83
CA ASN A 519 -46.52 -6.21 -9.79
C ASN A 519 -47.97 -5.79 -10.07
N PRO A 520 -48.36 -4.52 -9.82
CA PRO A 520 -49.75 -4.07 -10.03
C PRO A 520 -50.14 -4.00 -11.51
N ASP A 521 -49.18 -3.78 -12.42
CA ASP A 521 -49.42 -3.66 -13.86
C ASP A 521 -48.75 -4.81 -14.63
N PRO A 522 -49.51 -5.78 -15.16
CA PRO A 522 -48.93 -6.92 -15.88
C PRO A 522 -48.24 -6.53 -17.21
N ASN A 523 -48.54 -5.35 -17.74
CA ASN A 523 -48.01 -4.86 -19.01
C ASN A 523 -46.64 -4.17 -18.88
N TYR A 524 -46.18 -3.86 -17.66
CA TYR A 524 -44.94 -3.12 -17.44
C TYR A 524 -44.02 -3.86 -16.48
N SER A 525 -42.77 -4.12 -16.88
CA SER A 525 -41.81 -4.80 -16.03
C SER A 525 -41.34 -3.88 -14.88
N PRO A 526 -41.19 -4.42 -13.65
CA PRO A 526 -40.63 -3.64 -12.55
C PRO A 526 -39.24 -3.09 -12.89
N SER A 527 -38.93 -1.88 -12.42
CA SER A 527 -37.60 -1.29 -12.61
C SER A 527 -36.58 -1.91 -11.65
N PHE A 528 -36.14 -3.14 -11.92
CA PHE A 528 -35.24 -3.92 -11.05
C PHE A 528 -33.94 -3.20 -10.72
N GLY A 529 -33.36 -2.45 -11.65
CA GLY A 529 -32.13 -1.68 -11.38
C GLY A 529 -32.34 -0.56 -10.36
N ASN A 530 -33.52 0.08 -10.35
CA ASN A 530 -33.88 1.08 -9.35
C ASN A 530 -34.12 0.44 -7.97
N ILE A 531 -34.78 -0.73 -7.93
CA ILE A 531 -35.00 -1.49 -6.69
C ILE A 531 -33.66 -1.89 -6.07
N TYR A 532 -32.75 -2.42 -6.89
CA TYR A 532 -31.40 -2.76 -6.46
C TYR A 532 -30.62 -1.53 -5.94
N ALA A 533 -30.73 -0.39 -6.62
CA ALA A 533 -30.12 0.87 -6.16
C ALA A 533 -30.65 1.29 -4.78
N CYS A 534 -31.95 1.13 -4.51
CA CYS A 534 -32.53 1.36 -3.18
C CYS A 534 -31.94 0.41 -2.13
N PHE A 535 -31.80 -0.88 -2.44
CA PHE A 535 -31.18 -1.85 -1.53
C PHE A 535 -29.75 -1.48 -1.18
N MET A 536 -28.93 -1.15 -2.18
CA MET A 536 -27.54 -0.75 -1.95
C MET A 536 -27.42 0.58 -1.19
N ALA A 537 -28.36 1.52 -1.40
CA ALA A 537 -28.45 2.75 -0.61
C ALA A 537 -28.80 2.48 0.87
N SER A 538 -29.71 1.54 1.13
CA SER A 538 -30.01 1.07 2.49
C SER A 538 -28.82 0.35 3.13
N THR A 539 -28.09 -0.48 2.40
CA THR A 539 -26.84 -1.07 2.89
C THR A 539 -25.82 0.01 3.25
N LEU A 540 -25.68 1.06 2.43
CA LEU A 540 -24.80 2.20 2.73
C LEU A 540 -25.23 2.91 4.02
N LEU A 541 -26.52 3.16 4.21
CA LEU A 541 -27.07 3.74 5.44
C LEU A 541 -26.69 2.88 6.66
N GLY A 542 -26.84 1.56 6.57
CA GLY A 542 -26.42 0.63 7.61
C GLY A 542 -24.93 0.75 7.98
N THR A 543 -24.04 0.87 6.98
CA THR A 543 -22.61 1.03 7.25
C THR A 543 -22.26 2.38 7.90
N ILE A 544 -23.01 3.44 7.60
CA ILE A 544 -22.86 4.76 8.24
C ILE A 544 -23.36 4.70 9.69
N LEU A 545 -24.48 4.03 9.94
CA LEU A 545 -25.01 3.79 11.29
C LEU A 545 -24.02 2.99 12.13
N TYR A 546 -23.42 1.93 11.57
CA TYR A 546 -22.36 1.15 12.24
C TYR A 546 -21.24 2.06 12.74
N ARG A 547 -20.77 3.01 11.91
CA ARG A 547 -19.68 3.92 12.28
C ARG A 547 -20.04 4.82 13.47
N ARG A 548 -21.30 5.23 13.60
CA ARG A 548 -21.77 6.06 14.71
C ARG A 548 -22.00 5.22 15.97
N LEU A 549 -22.71 4.09 15.83
CA LEU A 549 -23.11 3.23 16.94
C LEU A 549 -21.92 2.46 17.54
N SER A 550 -20.90 2.11 16.74
CA SER A 550 -19.69 1.43 17.23
C SER A 550 -18.79 2.24 18.15
N ILE A 551 -19.08 3.54 18.31
CA ILE A 551 -18.40 4.40 19.29
C ILE A 551 -18.99 4.19 20.70
N HIS A 552 -20.28 3.88 20.80
CA HIS A 552 -21.02 3.89 22.06
C HIS A 552 -21.47 2.49 22.52
N LEU A 553 -21.53 1.50 21.63
CA LEU A 553 -22.07 0.17 21.93
C LEU A 553 -21.01 -0.91 21.78
N SER A 554 -21.12 -1.96 22.60
CA SER A 554 -20.30 -3.17 22.48
C SER A 554 -20.63 -3.95 21.20
N ILE A 555 -19.66 -4.72 20.69
CA ILE A 555 -19.77 -5.42 19.40
C ILE A 555 -20.90 -6.46 19.43
N SER A 556 -21.04 -7.21 20.53
CA SER A 556 -22.11 -8.20 20.70
C SER A 556 -23.50 -7.56 20.71
N ASN A 557 -23.66 -6.38 21.33
CA ASN A 557 -24.93 -5.64 21.31
C ASN A 557 -25.24 -5.11 19.90
N LEU A 558 -24.23 -4.61 19.18
CA LEU A 558 -24.38 -4.17 17.79
C LEU A 558 -24.80 -5.31 16.87
N LEU A 559 -24.28 -6.52 17.10
CA LEU A 559 -24.65 -7.71 16.33
C LEU A 559 -26.11 -8.08 16.56
N SER A 560 -26.57 -8.00 17.81
CA SER A 560 -28.00 -8.19 18.16
C SER A 560 -28.90 -7.11 17.55
N ILE A 561 -28.47 -5.85 17.52
CA ILE A 561 -29.22 -4.77 16.86
C ILE A 561 -29.30 -4.98 15.33
N ALA A 562 -28.19 -5.36 14.70
CA ALA A 562 -28.17 -5.63 13.26
C ALA A 562 -29.09 -6.79 12.87
N THR A 563 -29.05 -7.87 13.64
CA THR A 563 -29.90 -9.05 13.42
C THR A 563 -31.37 -8.76 13.73
N ALA A 564 -31.68 -8.01 14.80
CA ALA A 564 -33.05 -7.58 15.10
C ALA A 564 -33.63 -6.66 14.03
N CYS A 565 -32.84 -5.71 13.50
CA CYS A 565 -33.24 -4.85 12.38
C CYS A 565 -33.56 -5.68 11.12
N SER A 566 -32.71 -6.68 10.83
CA SER A 566 -32.92 -7.59 9.70
C SER A 566 -34.17 -8.45 9.88
N LEU A 567 -34.38 -8.99 11.09
CA LEU A 567 -35.55 -9.79 11.45
C LEU A 567 -36.84 -8.98 11.33
N ALA A 568 -36.86 -7.73 11.81
CA ALA A 568 -38.02 -6.85 11.66
C ALA A 568 -38.35 -6.61 10.18
N GLY A 569 -37.34 -6.27 9.36
CA GLY A 569 -37.53 -6.07 7.92
C GLY A 569 -38.07 -7.32 7.21
N MET A 570 -37.50 -8.49 7.48
CA MET A 570 -37.94 -9.75 6.86
C MET A 570 -39.32 -10.19 7.38
N GLY A 571 -39.58 -10.05 8.69
CA GLY A 571 -40.86 -10.40 9.30
C GLY A 571 -42.02 -9.54 8.79
N PHE A 572 -41.83 -8.23 8.64
CA PHE A 572 -42.84 -7.38 7.98
C PHE A 572 -43.02 -7.75 6.50
N SER A 573 -41.94 -8.18 5.82
CA SER A 573 -42.01 -8.63 4.43
C SER A 573 -42.81 -9.93 4.27
N VAL A 574 -42.80 -10.84 5.26
CA VAL A 574 -43.67 -12.04 5.28
C VAL A 574 -45.16 -11.66 5.33
N LEU A 575 -45.51 -10.65 6.14
CA LEU A 575 -46.90 -10.21 6.29
C LEU A 575 -47.42 -9.56 5.00
N VAL A 576 -46.58 -8.77 4.33
CA VAL A 576 -46.95 -8.03 3.13
C VAL A 576 -46.87 -8.91 1.88
N GLY A 577 -45.88 -9.82 1.84
CA GLY A 577 -45.64 -10.75 0.74
C GLY A 577 -46.57 -11.95 0.72
N TYR A 578 -47.59 -12.00 1.57
CA TYR A 578 -48.58 -13.07 1.52
C TYR A 578 -49.32 -13.04 0.17
N PRO A 579 -49.36 -14.17 -0.56
CA PRO A 579 -50.02 -14.24 -1.87
C PRO A 579 -51.51 -13.91 -1.73
N GLY A 580 -51.95 -12.86 -2.42
CA GLY A 580 -53.31 -12.33 -2.35
C GLY A 580 -53.47 -11.13 -3.29
N GLU A 581 -54.44 -10.24 -3.03
CA GLU A 581 -54.71 -9.09 -3.91
C GLU A 581 -53.47 -8.21 -4.13
N THR A 582 -53.12 -7.96 -5.39
CA THR A 582 -52.02 -7.09 -5.80
C THR A 582 -52.43 -5.63 -5.69
N SER A 583 -51.65 -4.82 -4.96
CA SER A 583 -51.86 -3.37 -4.92
C SER A 583 -50.54 -2.61 -4.98
N GLY A 584 -50.54 -1.46 -5.66
CA GLY A 584 -49.37 -0.59 -5.72
C GLY A 584 -48.91 -0.11 -4.33
N PHE A 585 -49.81 -0.12 -3.34
CA PHE A 585 -49.48 0.14 -1.94
C PHE A 585 -48.69 -1.01 -1.31
N LYS A 586 -49.12 -2.28 -1.49
CA LYS A 586 -48.37 -3.47 -1.04
C LYS A 586 -46.98 -3.51 -1.65
N TYR A 587 -46.85 -3.23 -2.94
CA TYR A 587 -45.56 -3.16 -3.64
C TYR A 587 -44.58 -2.18 -2.98
N LYS A 588 -45.04 -0.95 -2.66
CA LYS A 588 -44.22 0.08 -2.02
C LYS A 588 -43.85 -0.27 -0.58
N ILE A 589 -44.76 -0.87 0.20
CA ILE A 589 -44.46 -1.32 1.56
C ILE A 589 -43.42 -2.43 1.52
N LEU A 590 -43.55 -3.41 0.62
CA LEU A 590 -42.57 -4.49 0.50
C LEU A 590 -41.17 -3.95 0.20
N LEU A 591 -41.07 -2.97 -0.70
CA LEU A 591 -39.79 -2.30 -0.98
C LEU A 591 -39.20 -1.66 0.29
N LEU A 592 -40.03 -0.96 1.09
CA LEU A 592 -39.59 -0.34 2.33
C LEU A 592 -39.13 -1.37 3.38
N THR A 593 -39.85 -2.49 3.53
CA THR A 593 -39.52 -3.54 4.52
C THR A 593 -38.24 -4.30 4.12
N LEU A 594 -38.03 -4.55 2.83
CA LEU A 594 -36.79 -5.14 2.32
C LEU A 594 -35.61 -4.15 2.40
N CYS A 595 -35.84 -2.85 2.22
CA CYS A 595 -34.83 -1.82 2.50
C CYS A 595 -34.44 -1.77 3.99
N LEU A 596 -35.38 -2.02 4.91
CA LEU A 596 -35.07 -2.16 6.34
C LEU A 596 -34.19 -3.39 6.59
N TYR A 597 -34.51 -4.54 5.97
CA TYR A 597 -33.65 -5.72 6.00
C TYR A 597 -32.23 -5.40 5.50
N GLN A 598 -32.10 -4.71 4.37
CA GLN A 598 -30.81 -4.32 3.80
C GLN A 598 -30.02 -3.33 4.66
N THR A 599 -30.70 -2.47 5.42
CA THR A 599 -30.05 -1.61 6.41
C THR A 599 -29.44 -2.46 7.53
N GLY A 600 -30.14 -3.50 7.98
CA GLY A 600 -29.61 -4.52 8.90
C GLY A 600 -28.39 -5.25 8.34
N VAL A 601 -28.42 -5.63 7.06
CA VAL A 601 -27.27 -6.25 6.35
C VAL A 601 -26.05 -5.32 6.33
N GLY A 602 -26.27 -4.03 6.07
CA GLY A 602 -25.21 -3.01 6.10
C GLY A 602 -24.57 -2.81 7.49
N LEU A 603 -25.34 -3.03 8.56
CA LEU A 603 -24.80 -3.07 9.94
C LEU A 603 -24.07 -4.38 10.22
N TYR A 604 -24.61 -5.50 9.74
CA TYR A 604 -24.14 -6.85 10.06
C TYR A 604 -22.71 -7.11 9.56
N PHE A 605 -22.41 -6.88 8.28
CA PHE A 605 -21.12 -7.30 7.71
C PHE A 605 -19.91 -6.65 8.41
N PRO A 606 -19.88 -5.32 8.68
CA PRO A 606 -18.78 -4.70 9.43
C PRO A 606 -18.67 -5.20 10.88
N VAL A 607 -19.81 -5.46 11.55
CA VAL A 607 -19.82 -6.00 12.92
C VAL A 607 -19.27 -7.42 12.95
N MET A 608 -19.73 -8.28 12.04
CA MET A 608 -19.29 -9.67 11.94
C MET A 608 -17.80 -9.77 11.64
N GLN A 609 -17.27 -8.97 10.71
CA GLN A 609 -15.82 -8.94 10.42
C GLN A 609 -14.98 -8.57 11.65
N ARG A 610 -15.47 -7.64 12.48
CA ARG A 610 -14.80 -7.28 13.74
C ARG A 610 -14.91 -8.40 14.77
N GLN A 611 -16.09 -8.98 14.94
CA GLN A 611 -16.31 -10.09 15.87
C GLN A 611 -15.44 -11.32 15.53
N GLN A 612 -15.35 -11.68 14.25
CA GLN A 612 -14.46 -12.73 13.76
C GLN A 612 -13.00 -12.41 14.06
N LYS A 613 -12.61 -11.12 14.01
CA LYS A 613 -11.25 -10.71 14.32
C LYS A 613 -10.89 -10.91 15.78
N ASP A 614 -11.84 -10.62 16.67
CA ASP A 614 -11.63 -10.63 18.11
C ASP A 614 -11.76 -12.05 18.68
N VAL A 615 -12.66 -12.87 18.14
CA VAL A 615 -12.93 -14.23 18.64
C VAL A 615 -12.08 -15.31 17.97
N LEU A 616 -11.84 -15.23 16.66
CA LEU A 616 -11.17 -16.29 15.90
C LEU A 616 -9.65 -16.06 15.82
N PRO A 617 -8.81 -17.07 16.14
CA PRO A 617 -7.36 -16.95 16.05
C PRO A 617 -6.92 -16.68 14.61
N ALA A 618 -5.99 -15.74 14.43
CA ALA A 618 -5.58 -15.24 13.13
C ALA A 618 -5.09 -16.34 12.17
N GLU A 619 -4.39 -17.35 12.69
CA GLU A 619 -3.84 -18.44 11.86
C GLU A 619 -4.90 -19.40 11.31
N ALA A 620 -5.96 -19.69 12.08
CA ALA A 620 -6.99 -20.66 11.69
C ALA A 620 -8.24 -20.01 11.11
N ARG A 621 -8.36 -18.68 11.18
CA ARG A 621 -9.54 -17.93 10.72
C ARG A 621 -9.96 -18.25 9.28
N PRO A 622 -9.07 -18.25 8.26
CA PRO A 622 -9.49 -18.52 6.89
C PRO A 622 -10.10 -19.91 6.72
N VAL A 623 -9.55 -20.92 7.41
CA VAL A 623 -10.02 -22.31 7.36
C VAL A 623 -11.36 -22.46 8.08
N LEU A 624 -11.51 -21.83 9.25
CA LEU A 624 -12.77 -21.83 10.00
C LEU A 624 -13.90 -21.19 9.18
N LEU A 625 -13.65 -20.02 8.58
CA LEU A 625 -14.64 -19.34 7.75
C LEU A 625 -15.03 -20.17 6.51
N ALA A 626 -14.08 -20.87 5.90
CA ALA A 626 -14.36 -21.78 4.78
C ALA A 626 -15.20 -22.99 5.20
N LEU A 627 -14.93 -23.58 6.36
CA LEU A 627 -15.68 -24.73 6.89
C LEU A 627 -17.17 -24.37 7.12
N PHE A 628 -17.45 -23.19 7.66
CA PHE A 628 -18.82 -22.76 7.94
C PHE A 628 -19.57 -22.25 6.70
N ARG A 629 -18.90 -22.11 5.55
CA ARG A 629 -19.61 -21.97 4.26
C ARG A 629 -20.35 -23.25 3.85
N VAL A 630 -19.94 -24.42 4.35
CA VAL A 630 -20.60 -25.71 4.03
C VAL A 630 -22.06 -25.73 4.54
N PRO A 631 -22.35 -25.62 5.86
CA PRO A 631 -23.73 -25.64 6.34
C PRO A 631 -24.57 -24.49 5.77
N LEU A 632 -23.97 -23.32 5.62
CA LEU A 632 -24.56 -22.15 4.97
C LEU A 632 -25.10 -22.46 3.56
N ASN A 633 -24.26 -23.00 2.67
CA ASN A 633 -24.66 -23.30 1.29
C ASN A 633 -25.60 -24.50 1.23
N ILE A 634 -25.48 -25.49 2.14
CA ILE A 634 -26.41 -26.62 2.23
C ILE A 634 -27.82 -26.13 2.57
N ILE A 635 -27.95 -25.22 3.55
CA ILE A 635 -29.25 -24.61 3.91
C ILE A 635 -29.84 -23.89 2.69
N ALA A 636 -29.04 -23.08 2.00
CA ALA A 636 -29.51 -22.32 0.84
C ALA A 636 -29.91 -23.21 -0.34
N ILE A 637 -29.07 -24.19 -0.72
CA ILE A 637 -29.34 -25.13 -1.81
C ILE A 637 -30.55 -26.01 -1.48
N GLY A 638 -30.61 -26.54 -0.25
CA GLY A 638 -31.75 -27.35 0.19
C GLY A 638 -33.06 -26.53 0.13
N ALA A 639 -33.05 -25.29 0.59
CA ALA A 639 -34.24 -24.46 0.52
C ALA A 639 -34.66 -24.14 -0.92
N LEU A 640 -33.71 -23.83 -1.82
CA LEU A 640 -34.03 -23.59 -3.23
C LEU A 640 -34.56 -24.84 -3.95
N LEU A 641 -34.06 -26.03 -3.64
CA LEU A 641 -34.48 -27.26 -4.32
C LEU A 641 -35.78 -27.85 -3.76
N PHE A 642 -36.02 -27.75 -2.45
CA PHE A 642 -37.16 -28.39 -1.81
C PHE A 642 -38.34 -27.45 -1.59
N LEU A 643 -38.11 -26.24 -1.08
CA LEU A 643 -39.20 -25.32 -0.68
C LEU A 643 -39.79 -24.55 -1.86
N HIS A 644 -39.05 -24.42 -2.95
CA HIS A 644 -39.49 -23.72 -4.14
C HIS A 644 -40.23 -24.62 -5.15
N SER A 645 -40.16 -25.94 -4.98
CA SER A 645 -40.38 -26.90 -6.08
C SER A 645 -41.82 -27.12 -6.53
N HIS A 646 -42.86 -26.69 -5.81
CA HIS A 646 -44.21 -27.18 -6.12
C HIS A 646 -45.42 -26.23 -6.03
N ASP A 647 -45.32 -25.01 -5.48
CA ASP A 647 -46.53 -24.20 -5.21
C ASP A 647 -46.37 -22.70 -5.46
N TYR A 648 -47.49 -22.01 -5.76
CA TYR A 648 -47.63 -20.54 -5.79
C TYR A 648 -47.13 -19.85 -4.50
N TYR A 649 -47.06 -20.60 -3.39
CA TYR A 649 -46.59 -20.16 -2.08
C TYR A 649 -45.07 -20.29 -1.89
N GLY A 650 -44.32 -20.87 -2.85
CA GLY A 650 -42.89 -21.17 -2.68
C GLY A 650 -42.05 -19.94 -2.32
N ASN A 651 -42.25 -18.81 -3.00
CA ASN A 651 -41.53 -17.57 -2.73
C ASN A 651 -41.87 -16.97 -1.36
N TRP A 652 -43.11 -17.12 -0.91
CA TRP A 652 -43.53 -16.74 0.44
C TRP A 652 -42.93 -17.66 1.52
N LEU A 653 -42.84 -18.96 1.25
CA LEU A 653 -42.23 -19.92 2.17
C LEU A 653 -40.73 -19.65 2.35
N LEU A 654 -40.05 -19.17 1.32
CA LEU A 654 -38.66 -18.69 1.42
C LEU A 654 -38.55 -17.45 2.34
N LEU A 655 -39.49 -16.49 2.28
CA LEU A 655 -39.58 -15.37 3.24
C LEU A 655 -39.74 -15.86 4.69
N VAL A 656 -40.62 -16.85 4.90
CA VAL A 656 -40.83 -17.44 6.22
C VAL A 656 -39.56 -18.10 6.72
N LEU A 657 -38.90 -18.92 5.89
CA LEU A 657 -37.64 -19.56 6.26
C LEU A 657 -36.56 -18.52 6.62
N CYS A 658 -36.38 -17.47 5.82
CA CYS A 658 -35.43 -16.40 6.13
C CYS A 658 -35.73 -15.75 7.49
N THR A 659 -37.01 -15.51 7.79
CA THR A 659 -37.45 -14.94 9.08
C THR A 659 -37.14 -15.90 10.24
N VAL A 660 -37.39 -17.20 10.07
CA VAL A 660 -37.06 -18.23 11.08
C VAL A 660 -35.55 -18.30 11.31
N LEU A 661 -34.74 -18.33 10.24
CA LEU A 661 -33.28 -18.33 10.34
C LEU A 661 -32.76 -17.09 11.08
N LEU A 662 -33.33 -15.91 10.80
CA LEU A 662 -32.99 -14.67 11.48
C LEU A 662 -33.44 -14.63 12.95
N ALA A 663 -34.58 -15.25 13.28
CA ALA A 663 -35.06 -15.37 14.65
C ALA A 663 -34.13 -16.28 15.49
N ILE A 664 -33.76 -17.43 14.94
CA ILE A 664 -32.76 -18.33 15.57
C ILE A 664 -31.42 -17.59 15.69
N CYS A 665 -31.02 -16.86 14.64
CA CYS A 665 -29.81 -16.05 14.66
C CYS A 665 -29.82 -15.03 15.81
N LEU A 666 -30.92 -14.29 16.00
CA LEU A 666 -31.05 -13.31 17.08
C LEU A 666 -30.99 -13.97 18.48
N LEU A 667 -31.61 -15.15 18.65
CA LEU A 667 -31.49 -15.90 19.90
C LEU A 667 -30.01 -16.31 20.16
N THR A 668 -29.30 -16.75 19.13
CA THR A 668 -27.87 -17.10 19.26
C THR A 668 -26.97 -15.89 19.52
N THR A 669 -27.31 -14.68 19.04
CA THR A 669 -26.55 -13.46 19.37
C THR A 669 -26.76 -13.03 20.82
N PHE A 670 -27.95 -13.23 21.39
CA PHE A 670 -28.18 -13.02 22.81
C PHE A 670 -27.39 -14.02 23.66
N LEU A 671 -27.34 -15.30 23.26
CA LEU A 671 -26.49 -16.30 23.91
C LEU A 671 -25.01 -15.91 23.88
N LEU A 672 -24.51 -15.45 22.73
CA LEU A 672 -23.14 -14.94 22.60
C LEU A 672 -22.88 -13.75 23.54
N THR A 673 -23.85 -12.85 23.65
CA THR A 673 -23.74 -11.67 24.53
C THR A 673 -23.71 -12.07 26.00
N SER A 674 -24.51 -13.06 26.42
CA SER A 674 -24.51 -13.61 27.77
C SER A 674 -23.17 -14.29 28.10
N LEU A 675 -22.65 -15.13 27.21
CA LEU A 675 -21.36 -15.81 27.39
C LEU A 675 -20.18 -14.83 27.39
N SER A 676 -20.26 -13.78 26.56
CA SER A 676 -19.22 -12.74 26.50
C SER A 676 -19.15 -11.89 27.77
N LYS A 677 -20.28 -11.66 28.46
CA LYS A 677 -20.29 -10.94 29.74
C LYS A 677 -19.66 -11.74 30.88
N HIS A 678 -19.69 -13.08 30.79
CA HIS A 678 -19.05 -13.96 31.76
C HIS A 678 -17.55 -14.19 31.50
N SER A 679 -17.03 -13.78 30.33
CA SER A 679 -15.61 -13.92 29.97
C SER A 679 -14.75 -12.67 30.26
N ASP A 680 -15.30 -11.63 30.90
CA ASP A 680 -14.56 -10.41 31.31
C ASP A 680 -13.72 -10.62 32.61
N VAL A 681 -12.99 -11.73 32.69
CA VAL A 681 -11.84 -11.88 33.59
C VAL A 681 -10.71 -12.50 32.79
N ASP A 682 -10.03 -11.66 32.01
CA ASP A 682 -8.62 -11.83 31.60
C ASP A 682 -8.19 -10.55 30.87
N TYR A 683 -8.23 -9.42 31.60
CA TYR A 683 -7.24 -8.40 31.30
C TYR A 683 -5.90 -9.03 31.70
N PHE A 684 -5.08 -9.35 30.70
CA PHE A 684 -3.63 -9.51 30.87
C PHE A 684 -3.10 -8.19 31.47
N VAL A 685 -3.20 -8.05 32.79
CA VAL A 685 -2.34 -7.17 33.55
C VAL A 685 -1.01 -7.91 33.60
N LEU A 686 -0.05 -7.44 32.81
CA LEU A 686 1.36 -7.75 33.07
C LEU A 686 1.65 -7.23 34.49
N GLN A 687 1.49 -8.09 35.50
CA GLN A 687 2.14 -7.86 36.78
C GLN A 687 3.63 -8.00 36.51
N LEU A 688 4.33 -6.86 36.51
CA LEU A 688 5.78 -6.84 36.67
C LEU A 688 6.08 -7.58 37.98
N LYS A 689 6.67 -8.77 37.87
CA LYS A 689 7.38 -9.37 38.99
C LYS A 689 8.49 -8.38 39.36
N SER A 690 8.41 -7.79 40.54
CA SER A 690 9.57 -7.16 41.18
C SER A 690 10.61 -8.24 41.44
N ASP A 691 11.88 -7.95 41.12
CA ASP A 691 13.04 -8.86 41.09
C ASP A 691 13.47 -9.48 42.45
N ASP A 692 12.60 -9.55 43.46
CA ASP A 692 13.00 -9.90 44.84
C ASP A 692 12.56 -11.29 45.33
N GLU A 693 12.16 -12.22 44.46
CA GLU A 693 11.93 -13.63 44.89
C GLU A 693 12.95 -14.60 44.30
N PRO A 694 13.73 -15.31 45.14
CA PRO A 694 14.71 -16.28 44.67
C PRO A 694 14.02 -17.55 44.12
N PRO A 695 14.65 -18.23 43.15
CA PRO A 695 14.07 -19.39 42.49
C PRO A 695 13.94 -20.57 43.47
N LEU A 696 12.71 -21.02 43.69
CA LEU A 696 12.42 -22.31 44.32
C LEU A 696 12.93 -23.43 43.40
N LEU A 697 13.89 -24.18 43.92
CA LEU A 697 14.43 -25.41 43.35
C LEU A 697 13.30 -26.43 43.17
N SER A 698 13.19 -26.96 41.95
CA SER A 698 12.28 -28.05 41.59
C SER A 698 12.85 -29.40 42.05
N GLU A 699 12.05 -30.14 42.82
CA GLU A 699 12.01 -31.62 42.77
C GLU A 699 10.92 -32.08 41.79
#